data_AF-A0A4Q0RSV8-F1
#
_entry.id   AF-A0A4Q0RSV8-F1
#
_cell.length_a   1.000
_cell.length_b   1.000
_cell.length_c   1.000
_cell.angle_alpha   90.00
_cell.angle_beta   90.00
_cell.angle_gamma   90.00
#
_symmetry.space_group_name_H-M   'P 1'
#
loop_
_entity.id
_entity.type
_entity.pdbx_description
1 polymer ?
#
loop_
_entity_poly.entity_id
_entity_poly.type
_entity_poly.pdbx_seq_one_letter_code
_entity_poly.pdbx_strand_id
1 'polypeptide(L)'
;MTVREQLFTLLRNLRWIAVLSVVISFLLYMPDQIQELYRIAADDIGWVTVKEFVALGVIALTIWAAAFQLTAATLPHIPPATGRLAFCIKAAPVVLGALPIVAATAGQLASRPAEKIGEVEEVGSIFRIQDQALAFERNVLTILALVMLILLASFVVFAWRMGSKDRSAALANRANIAYFIRYRFLALTIGGIALLTTGFVLFPDRLAQFVGSFGVIALFAMCVAGLTTHFALLTIRFNFPFIPVVFGGLFLVASLFGGDDHGLRSVAGATGTSEETRISAVEAFRDWLRQKPRLAEAERLGEYPVFIVAAQGGGIYAANNAARFLARMQDLCPAFRQHLFAISGVSGGSVGSAIFAAALHADNAPLDTIAPDAKTCPKIADFLAGVGRSEDIDASGQVEQRVASVLETDFLSPLVAGFLFTDFTQLFSPLAIPSFDRARFLEYTLENAADRMLKSQKGAGDQSNLLKADFQSHWTPSNNMPALLLNTTDAGSGKRVVISPFDIDPLHAKDKDLCILSMLDRAGTGADQTVKSHSLRIPLSTAAFTSARFPWVTPAAAVALRNDCMTANPQARLVDGGYVENSGIETALDLIERLNSIKGTSDAPKFRIYLLSLVSGQFGDHGSFMFGELMEPVRALLSTRSSRTYVALNHATNIDRRPGSDVTPSVQRFPTFGRIDITGSFYNLPLGWTLSQKTEDIISLSSGRFWDCVPKDDFDQSRKKQSNADCLQVKLFHLLNGSVASAFETLRDAKLAKAAYADELAKEYRPASKIKPQPLLACYESKWLQERGYQKYHDKVSAYERQLAQSIKDHSPAPAPVPPYRKSYMAYFQAEQVKALLQEWDRIEESDPRILAYILGAISYDSADFTRSSEDFSYSAVSQMPRKWRDRIEKNNADLAAANKSPVGMDTLLNHPKELANFVLGYEGNPFGNQVGTDDGWLFRPRGMYQLVGREQYQEAQNQMQELGELAGLDLLTLPDALRDAKISAKVAFAHFRRHPYQNRTLFELLKDPSKDWIAVRALQTDMEHGPTDRERVNARSQMFLGCIEEALHPTQLKTLQSKFYGSE
;
A
#
# COMPACT_ATOMS: atom_id res chain seq x y z
N MET A 1 39.81 -45.02 -23.69
CA MET A 1 39.04 -44.37 -22.61
C MET A 1 37.85 -45.22 -22.23
N THR A 2 37.65 -45.49 -20.94
CA THR A 2 36.42 -46.12 -20.41
C THR A 2 35.19 -45.21 -20.59
N VAL A 3 33.97 -45.76 -20.51
CA VAL A 3 32.72 -44.97 -20.54
C VAL A 3 32.74 -43.86 -19.47
N ARG A 4 33.27 -44.18 -18.28
CA ARG A 4 33.43 -43.24 -17.17
C ARG A 4 34.39 -42.10 -17.50
N GLU A 5 35.54 -42.39 -18.11
CA GLU A 5 36.51 -41.37 -18.53
C GLU A 5 35.98 -40.46 -19.64
N GLN A 6 35.23 -41.02 -20.59
CA GLN A 6 34.61 -40.22 -21.66
C GLN A 6 33.57 -39.25 -21.08
N LEU A 7 32.71 -39.73 -20.18
CA LEU A 7 31.72 -38.90 -19.50
C LEU A 7 32.38 -37.83 -18.61
N PHE A 8 33.42 -38.20 -17.86
CA PHE A 8 34.19 -37.25 -17.05
C PHE A 8 34.82 -36.16 -17.91
N THR A 9 35.39 -36.51 -19.07
CA THR A 9 36.01 -35.55 -19.99
C THR A 9 34.97 -34.56 -20.53
N LEU A 10 33.79 -35.03 -20.91
CA LEU A 10 32.67 -34.18 -21.32
C LEU A 10 32.24 -33.24 -20.18
N LEU A 11 31.96 -33.78 -19.00
CA LEU A 11 31.52 -33.00 -17.84
C LEU A 11 32.57 -31.98 -17.40
N ARG A 12 33.85 -32.34 -17.41
CA ARG A 12 34.97 -31.44 -17.12
C ARG A 12 34.99 -30.24 -18.06
N ASN A 13 34.74 -30.47 -19.35
CA ASN A 13 34.76 -29.41 -20.36
C ASN A 13 33.48 -28.55 -20.33
N LEU A 14 32.34 -29.13 -19.94
CA LEU A 14 31.06 -28.43 -19.83
C LEU A 14 30.82 -27.74 -18.48
N ARG A 15 31.60 -28.06 -17.44
CA ARG A 15 31.31 -27.68 -16.04
C ARG A 15 30.92 -26.22 -15.82
N TRP A 16 31.60 -25.27 -16.46
CA TRP A 16 31.33 -23.84 -16.26
C TRP A 16 30.02 -23.39 -16.91
N ILE A 17 29.67 -23.94 -18.07
CA ILE A 17 28.37 -23.70 -18.70
C ILE A 17 27.25 -24.42 -17.93
N ALA A 18 27.54 -25.60 -17.37
CA ALA A 18 26.59 -26.29 -16.50
C ALA A 18 26.31 -25.49 -15.22
N VAL A 19 27.35 -24.95 -14.56
CA VAL A 19 27.19 -24.05 -13.41
C VAL A 19 26.39 -22.81 -13.79
N LEU A 20 26.72 -22.15 -14.91
CA LEU A 20 25.98 -20.99 -15.39
C LEU A 20 24.49 -21.29 -15.60
N SER A 21 24.17 -22.42 -16.26
CA SER A 21 22.80 -22.89 -16.48
C SER A 21 22.05 -23.10 -15.15
N VAL A 22 22.67 -23.81 -14.20
CA VAL A 22 22.07 -24.08 -12.89
C VAL A 22 21.84 -22.79 -12.08
N VAL A 23 22.81 -21.88 -12.06
CA VAL A 23 22.70 -20.60 -11.35
C VAL A 23 21.58 -19.74 -11.95
N ILE A 24 21.52 -19.62 -13.28
CA ILE A 24 20.44 -18.87 -13.94
C ILE A 24 19.09 -19.54 -13.67
N SER A 25 18.98 -20.85 -13.75
CA SER A 25 17.74 -21.57 -13.40
C SER A 25 17.31 -21.34 -11.97
N PHE A 26 18.24 -21.31 -11.00
CA PHE A 26 17.92 -20.99 -9.61
C PHE A 26 17.38 -19.55 -9.50
N LEU A 27 18.01 -18.59 -10.17
CA LEU A 27 17.56 -17.19 -10.19
C LEU A 27 16.18 -17.03 -10.86
N LEU A 28 15.85 -17.83 -11.86
CA LEU A 28 14.55 -17.78 -12.55
C LEU A 28 13.39 -18.42 -11.76
N TYR A 29 13.66 -19.04 -10.60
CA TYR A 29 12.63 -19.74 -9.80
C TYR A 29 12.54 -19.26 -8.34
N MET A 30 13.67 -19.15 -7.66
CA MET A 30 13.71 -19.05 -6.19
C MET A 30 13.36 -17.68 -5.60
N PRO A 31 13.84 -16.55 -6.14
CA PRO A 31 13.56 -15.25 -5.52
C PRO A 31 12.09 -14.86 -5.65
N ASP A 32 11.45 -14.42 -4.55
CA ASP A 32 10.07 -13.89 -4.57
C ASP A 32 9.92 -12.74 -5.58
N GLN A 33 10.98 -11.94 -5.75
CA GLN A 33 11.02 -10.85 -6.73
C GLN A 33 10.89 -11.35 -8.19
N ILE A 34 11.33 -12.56 -8.50
CA ILE A 34 11.22 -13.14 -9.85
C ILE A 34 9.80 -13.63 -10.09
N GLN A 35 9.16 -14.20 -9.07
CA GLN A 35 7.74 -14.53 -9.13
C GLN A 35 6.88 -13.27 -9.36
N GLU A 36 7.26 -12.15 -8.76
CA GLU A 36 6.62 -10.86 -9.02
C GLU A 36 6.81 -10.37 -10.46
N LEU A 37 7.97 -10.60 -11.07
CA LEU A 37 8.17 -10.27 -12.49
C LEU A 37 7.23 -11.07 -13.41
N TYR A 38 6.97 -12.34 -13.10
CA TYR A 38 5.98 -13.13 -13.82
C TYR A 38 4.56 -12.59 -13.64
N ARG A 39 4.22 -12.04 -12.47
CA ARG A 39 2.95 -11.35 -12.21
C ARG A 39 2.83 -10.07 -13.03
N ILE A 40 3.89 -9.26 -13.08
CA ILE A 40 3.94 -8.05 -13.93
C ILE A 40 3.69 -8.42 -15.40
N ALA A 41 4.30 -9.49 -15.90
CA ALA A 41 4.08 -9.97 -17.27
C ALA A 41 2.67 -10.52 -17.52
N ALA A 42 1.96 -10.97 -16.49
CA ALA A 42 0.57 -11.42 -16.58
C ALA A 42 -0.44 -10.27 -16.47
N ASP A 43 -0.09 -9.21 -15.75
CA ASP A 43 -0.92 -8.02 -15.57
C ASP A 43 -0.97 -7.15 -16.84
N ASP A 44 0.15 -7.02 -17.56
CA ASP A 44 0.25 -6.35 -18.86
C ASP A 44 0.56 -7.36 -19.98
N ILE A 45 -0.47 -8.09 -20.45
CA ILE A 45 -0.36 -9.02 -21.60
C ILE A 45 -0.07 -8.22 -22.87
N GLY A 46 1.22 -7.93 -23.07
CA GLY A 46 1.67 -7.00 -24.08
C GLY A 46 3.17 -7.11 -24.33
N TRP A 47 3.83 -5.96 -24.46
CA TRP A 47 5.26 -5.93 -24.77
C TRP A 47 6.14 -6.49 -23.66
N VAL A 48 5.71 -6.38 -22.40
CA VAL A 48 6.47 -6.91 -21.25
C VAL A 48 6.57 -8.44 -21.35
N THR A 49 5.44 -9.12 -21.56
CA THR A 49 5.38 -10.56 -21.76
C THR A 49 6.26 -10.98 -22.93
N VAL A 50 6.15 -10.31 -24.09
CA VAL A 50 6.97 -10.64 -25.27
C VAL A 50 8.47 -10.52 -24.96
N LYS A 51 8.90 -9.44 -24.29
CA LYS A 51 10.31 -9.24 -23.90
C LYS A 51 10.80 -10.35 -22.98
N GLU A 52 9.99 -10.79 -22.02
CA GLU A 52 10.31 -11.92 -21.14
C GLU A 52 10.55 -13.20 -21.95
N PHE A 53 9.59 -13.61 -22.79
CA PHE A 53 9.71 -14.84 -23.58
C PHE A 53 10.93 -14.79 -24.52
N VAL A 54 11.18 -13.65 -25.16
CA VAL A 54 12.36 -13.44 -26.00
C VAL A 54 13.65 -13.57 -25.18
N ALA A 55 13.71 -12.92 -24.02
CA ALA A 55 14.87 -12.99 -23.14
C ALA A 55 15.17 -14.43 -22.66
N LEU A 56 14.14 -15.18 -22.23
CA LEU A 56 14.28 -16.58 -21.84
C LEU A 56 14.73 -17.46 -23.01
N GLY A 57 14.18 -17.24 -24.21
CA GLY A 57 14.62 -17.91 -25.43
C GLY A 57 16.09 -17.62 -25.75
N VAL A 58 16.52 -16.35 -25.63
CA VAL A 58 17.91 -15.94 -25.84
C VAL A 58 18.84 -16.60 -24.82
N ILE A 59 18.48 -16.65 -23.54
CA ILE A 59 19.23 -17.34 -22.49
C ILE A 59 19.41 -18.82 -22.84
N ALA A 60 18.30 -19.51 -23.15
CA ALA A 60 18.29 -20.93 -23.49
C ALA A 60 19.16 -21.24 -24.72
N LEU A 61 18.99 -20.46 -25.80
CA LEU A 61 19.76 -20.60 -27.04
C LEU A 61 21.25 -20.33 -26.83
N THR A 62 21.59 -19.33 -26.02
CA THR A 62 22.98 -18.98 -25.72
C THR A 62 23.68 -20.08 -24.94
N ILE A 63 23.04 -20.59 -23.88
CA ILE A 63 23.59 -21.69 -23.07
C ILE A 63 23.74 -22.96 -23.89
N TRP A 64 22.72 -23.31 -24.69
CA TRP A 64 22.79 -24.44 -25.60
C TRP A 64 23.90 -24.28 -26.63
N ALA A 65 24.02 -23.11 -27.25
CA ALA A 65 25.06 -22.86 -28.25
C ALA A 65 26.46 -23.00 -27.64
N ALA A 66 26.69 -22.42 -26.47
CA ALA A 66 27.96 -22.56 -25.74
C ALA A 66 28.27 -24.04 -25.42
N ALA A 67 27.30 -24.76 -24.83
CA ALA A 67 27.45 -26.18 -24.53
C ALA A 67 27.69 -27.03 -25.79
N PHE A 68 27.03 -26.70 -26.90
CA PHE A 68 27.17 -27.40 -28.17
C PHE A 68 28.55 -27.16 -28.79
N GLN A 69 29.07 -25.92 -28.76
CA GLN A 69 30.43 -25.62 -29.22
C GLN A 69 31.49 -26.41 -28.44
N LEU A 70 31.38 -26.45 -27.11
CA LEU A 70 32.32 -27.18 -26.25
C LEU A 70 32.22 -28.69 -26.44
N THR A 71 31.00 -29.21 -26.64
CA THR A 71 30.79 -30.62 -26.98
C THR A 71 31.44 -30.95 -28.32
N ALA A 72 31.20 -30.15 -29.36
CA ALA A 72 31.82 -30.33 -30.68
C ALA A 72 33.35 -30.27 -30.65
N ALA A 73 33.95 -29.43 -29.81
CA ALA A 73 35.40 -29.39 -29.59
C ALA A 73 35.93 -30.60 -28.80
N THR A 74 35.10 -31.22 -27.96
CA THR A 74 35.48 -32.39 -27.15
C THR A 74 35.42 -33.69 -27.95
N LEU A 75 34.45 -33.84 -28.88
CA LEU A 75 34.26 -35.07 -29.65
C LEU A 75 35.53 -35.61 -30.34
N PRO A 76 36.39 -34.80 -30.98
CA PRO A 76 37.64 -35.28 -31.59
C PRO A 76 38.65 -35.89 -30.62
N HIS A 77 38.50 -35.62 -29.32
CA HIS A 77 39.42 -36.05 -28.26
C HIS A 77 38.94 -37.29 -27.51
N ILE A 78 37.77 -37.85 -27.87
CA ILE A 78 37.21 -39.06 -27.25
C ILE A 78 36.93 -40.13 -28.33
N PRO A 79 36.99 -41.43 -27.98
CA PRO A 79 36.61 -42.50 -28.90
C PRO A 79 35.15 -42.37 -29.36
N PRO A 80 34.77 -42.93 -30.54
CA PRO A 80 33.38 -42.93 -31.00
C PRO A 80 32.46 -43.59 -29.97
N ALA A 81 31.55 -42.81 -29.40
CA ALA A 81 30.58 -43.32 -28.44
C ALA A 81 29.45 -44.08 -29.16
N THR A 82 28.97 -45.17 -28.55
CA THR A 82 27.82 -45.96 -29.04
C THR A 82 26.75 -46.11 -27.95
N GLY A 83 25.52 -46.44 -28.36
CA GLY A 83 24.40 -46.71 -27.44
C GLY A 83 24.06 -45.55 -26.51
N ARG A 84 23.90 -45.83 -25.21
CA ARG A 84 23.48 -44.86 -24.19
C ARG A 84 24.46 -43.69 -24.04
N LEU A 85 25.76 -43.90 -24.21
CA LEU A 85 26.77 -42.84 -24.08
C LEU A 85 26.65 -41.82 -25.22
N ALA A 86 26.43 -42.27 -26.45
CA ALA A 86 26.20 -41.39 -27.59
C ALA A 86 24.95 -40.53 -27.41
N PHE A 87 23.89 -41.10 -26.82
CA PHE A 87 22.70 -40.36 -26.44
C PHE A 87 23.01 -39.30 -25.38
N CYS A 88 23.71 -39.63 -24.30
CA CYS A 88 24.08 -38.68 -23.25
C CYS A 88 24.91 -37.50 -23.77
N ILE A 89 25.88 -37.74 -24.66
CA ILE A 89 26.70 -36.69 -25.28
C ILE A 89 25.82 -35.73 -26.10
N LYS A 90 24.86 -36.26 -26.87
CA LYS A 90 23.94 -35.43 -27.68
C LYS A 90 22.89 -34.70 -26.83
N ALA A 91 22.44 -35.32 -25.74
CA ALA A 91 21.45 -34.76 -24.84
C ALA A 91 22.00 -33.64 -23.94
N ALA A 92 23.28 -33.70 -23.54
CA ALA A 92 23.85 -32.77 -22.56
C ALA A 92 23.66 -31.28 -22.93
N PRO A 93 23.99 -30.79 -24.14
CA PRO A 93 23.73 -29.40 -24.52
C PRO A 93 22.24 -29.03 -24.50
N VAL A 94 21.36 -29.96 -24.89
CA VAL A 94 19.91 -29.76 -24.93
C VAL A 94 19.37 -29.58 -23.51
N VAL A 95 19.77 -30.44 -22.58
CA VAL A 95 19.38 -30.35 -21.16
C VAL A 95 19.86 -29.03 -20.54
N LEU A 96 21.13 -28.66 -20.76
CA LEU A 96 21.67 -27.41 -20.21
C LEU A 96 20.95 -26.16 -20.74
N GLY A 97 20.57 -26.13 -22.02
CA GLY A 97 19.80 -25.01 -22.56
C GLY A 97 18.31 -25.02 -22.18
N ALA A 98 17.74 -26.20 -21.90
CA ALA A 98 16.33 -26.35 -21.52
C ALA A 98 16.07 -25.99 -20.05
N LEU A 99 17.07 -26.18 -19.18
CA LEU A 99 16.93 -25.99 -17.73
C LEU A 99 16.44 -24.58 -17.33
N PRO A 100 16.89 -23.46 -17.94
CA PRO A 100 16.35 -22.13 -17.65
C PRO A 100 14.87 -21.99 -17.99
N ILE A 101 14.41 -22.56 -19.11
CA ILE A 101 12.99 -22.53 -19.49
C ILE A 101 12.15 -23.36 -18.51
N VAL A 102 12.63 -24.55 -18.13
CA VAL A 102 11.95 -25.40 -17.13
C VAL A 102 11.80 -24.67 -15.80
N ALA A 103 12.87 -24.01 -15.34
CA ALA A 103 12.85 -23.24 -14.10
C ALA A 103 11.89 -22.05 -14.20
N ALA A 104 11.88 -21.33 -15.33
CA ALA A 104 10.95 -20.23 -15.56
C ALA A 104 9.49 -20.71 -15.60
N THR A 105 9.18 -21.83 -16.26
CA THR A 105 7.84 -22.45 -16.23
C THR A 105 7.42 -22.77 -14.80
N ALA A 106 8.31 -23.37 -14.00
CA ALA A 106 8.03 -23.66 -12.60
C ALA A 106 7.83 -22.38 -11.78
N GLY A 107 8.60 -21.33 -12.05
CA GLY A 107 8.50 -20.03 -11.38
C GLY A 107 7.19 -19.32 -11.68
N GLN A 108 6.73 -19.38 -12.93
CA GLN A 108 5.45 -18.83 -13.36
C GLN A 108 4.25 -19.61 -12.78
N LEU A 109 4.37 -20.93 -12.60
CA LEU A 109 3.35 -21.70 -11.88
C LEU A 109 3.35 -21.38 -10.38
N ALA A 110 4.52 -21.15 -9.78
CA ALA A 110 4.66 -20.77 -8.38
C ALA A 110 4.17 -19.35 -8.08
N SER A 111 4.21 -18.44 -9.08
CA SER A 111 3.74 -17.06 -8.90
C SER A 111 2.22 -16.92 -8.84
N ARG A 112 1.47 -17.99 -9.18
CA ARG A 112 0.01 -18.01 -9.14
C ARG A 112 -0.52 -17.67 -7.75
N PRO A 113 -1.44 -16.70 -7.63
CA PRO A 113 -2.11 -16.41 -6.37
C PRO A 113 -2.84 -17.64 -5.82
N ALA A 114 -2.76 -17.84 -4.49
CA ALA A 114 -3.47 -18.92 -3.81
C ALA A 114 -4.99 -18.74 -3.92
N GLU A 115 -5.71 -19.81 -4.24
CA GLU A 115 -7.17 -19.82 -4.27
C GLU A 115 -7.72 -20.15 -2.87
N LYS A 116 -8.46 -19.21 -2.26
CA LYS A 116 -9.05 -19.38 -0.92
C LYS A 116 -10.56 -19.58 -1.00
N ILE A 117 -10.96 -20.83 -1.27
CA ILE A 117 -12.37 -21.23 -1.40
C ILE A 117 -13.09 -21.15 -0.04
N GLY A 118 -14.27 -20.52 0.01
CA GLY A 118 -15.16 -20.49 1.19
C GLY A 118 -14.82 -19.45 2.27
N GLU A 119 -13.57 -18.99 2.38
CA GLU A 119 -13.19 -17.94 3.35
C GLU A 119 -13.52 -16.51 2.86
N VAL A 120 -13.67 -16.34 1.53
CA VAL A 120 -13.54 -15.07 0.82
C VAL A 120 -14.84 -14.59 0.13
N GLU A 121 -15.96 -15.30 0.26
CA GLU A 121 -17.20 -14.97 -0.48
C GLU A 121 -18.01 -13.79 0.07
N GLU A 122 -17.60 -13.18 1.18
CA GLU A 122 -18.40 -12.14 1.82
C GLU A 122 -18.33 -10.80 1.09
N VAL A 123 -19.47 -10.32 0.58
CA VAL A 123 -19.60 -8.97 0.00
C VAL A 123 -19.24 -7.93 1.06
N GLY A 124 -18.39 -6.97 0.66
CA GLY A 124 -17.78 -5.98 1.55
C GLY A 124 -16.43 -6.35 2.18
N SER A 125 -15.99 -7.61 2.09
CA SER A 125 -14.66 -8.01 2.55
C SER A 125 -13.55 -7.53 1.60
N ILE A 126 -12.47 -6.94 2.13
CA ILE A 126 -11.27 -6.60 1.32
C ILE A 126 -10.69 -7.84 0.64
N PHE A 127 -10.78 -9.01 1.28
CA PHE A 127 -10.25 -10.24 0.71
C PHE A 127 -11.03 -10.68 -0.53
N ARG A 128 -12.35 -10.44 -0.58
CA ARG A 128 -13.16 -10.77 -1.77
C ARG A 128 -12.78 -9.90 -2.95
N ILE A 129 -12.60 -8.61 -2.67
CA ILE A 129 -12.18 -7.62 -3.66
C ILE A 129 -10.83 -8.06 -4.27
N GLN A 130 -9.88 -8.44 -3.41
CA GLN A 130 -8.57 -8.92 -3.83
C GLN A 130 -8.65 -10.24 -4.62
N ASP A 131 -9.38 -11.25 -4.14
CA ASP A 131 -9.52 -12.54 -4.85
C ASP A 131 -10.15 -12.38 -6.24
N GLN A 132 -11.21 -11.57 -6.35
CA GLN A 132 -11.83 -11.27 -7.64
C GLN A 132 -10.89 -10.52 -8.58
N ALA A 133 -10.05 -9.62 -8.05
CA ALA A 133 -9.05 -8.91 -8.85
C ALA A 133 -7.92 -9.84 -9.36
N LEU A 134 -7.58 -10.89 -8.59
CA LEU A 134 -6.52 -11.85 -8.88
C LEU A 134 -6.99 -13.05 -9.71
N ALA A 135 -8.30 -13.30 -9.82
CA ALA A 135 -8.84 -14.44 -10.56
C ALA A 135 -8.42 -14.46 -12.03
N PHE A 136 -8.42 -13.29 -12.70
CA PHE A 136 -7.96 -13.15 -14.07
C PHE A 136 -6.46 -13.47 -14.18
N GLU A 137 -5.64 -12.87 -13.32
CA GLU A 137 -4.18 -13.07 -13.29
C GLU A 137 -3.80 -14.54 -13.08
N ARG A 138 -4.54 -15.26 -12.23
CA ARG A 138 -4.34 -16.70 -11.99
C ARG A 138 -4.51 -17.54 -13.25
N ASN A 139 -5.49 -17.21 -14.09
CA ASN A 139 -5.74 -17.89 -15.35
C ASN A 139 -4.66 -17.52 -16.38
N VAL A 140 -4.33 -16.24 -16.49
CA VAL A 140 -3.28 -15.74 -17.40
C VAL A 140 -1.94 -16.40 -17.10
N LEU A 141 -1.50 -16.44 -15.83
CA LEU A 141 -0.26 -17.11 -15.44
C LEU A 141 -0.25 -18.60 -15.84
N THR A 142 -1.40 -19.27 -15.79
CA THR A 142 -1.52 -20.66 -16.26
C THR A 142 -1.36 -20.75 -17.78
N ILE A 143 -1.99 -19.84 -18.53
CA ILE A 143 -1.86 -19.75 -20.00
C ILE A 143 -0.40 -19.49 -20.38
N LEU A 144 0.24 -18.51 -19.76
CA LEU A 144 1.64 -18.17 -20.02
C LEU A 144 2.58 -19.35 -19.70
N ALA A 145 2.31 -20.11 -18.63
CA ALA A 145 3.07 -21.32 -18.33
C ALA A 145 2.91 -22.40 -19.41
N LEU A 146 1.71 -22.57 -19.98
CA LEU A 146 1.48 -23.47 -21.12
C LEU A 146 2.22 -22.99 -22.38
N VAL A 147 2.22 -21.68 -22.64
CA VAL A 147 3.02 -21.09 -23.74
C VAL A 147 4.52 -21.34 -23.52
N MET A 148 5.02 -21.23 -22.29
CA MET A 148 6.40 -21.58 -21.95
C MET A 148 6.70 -23.07 -22.17
N LEU A 149 5.76 -23.97 -21.90
CA LEU A 149 5.92 -25.39 -22.22
C LEU A 149 5.97 -25.66 -23.73
N ILE A 150 5.20 -24.93 -24.53
CA ILE A 150 5.28 -25.00 -25.99
C ILE A 150 6.66 -24.48 -26.45
N LEU A 151 7.12 -23.34 -25.93
CA LEU A 151 8.45 -22.80 -26.20
C LEU A 151 9.55 -23.81 -25.84
N LEU A 152 9.44 -24.46 -24.68
CA LEU A 152 10.35 -25.52 -24.23
C LEU A 152 10.36 -26.70 -25.22
N ALA A 153 9.18 -27.19 -25.63
CA ALA A 153 9.07 -28.30 -26.58
C ALA A 153 9.68 -27.93 -27.94
N SER A 154 9.36 -26.75 -28.47
CA SER A 154 9.93 -26.21 -29.71
C SER A 154 11.45 -26.08 -29.61
N PHE A 155 11.96 -25.57 -28.49
CA PHE A 155 13.39 -25.44 -28.21
C PHE A 155 14.07 -26.81 -28.17
N VAL A 156 13.53 -27.78 -27.43
CA VAL A 156 14.11 -29.14 -27.33
C VAL A 156 14.14 -29.81 -28.70
N VAL A 157 13.07 -29.72 -29.49
CA VAL A 157 13.03 -30.26 -30.86
C VAL A 157 14.08 -29.59 -31.75
N PHE A 158 14.18 -28.26 -31.71
CA PHE A 158 15.19 -27.50 -32.45
C PHE A 158 16.61 -27.90 -32.05
N ALA A 159 16.92 -27.85 -30.76
CA ALA A 159 18.22 -28.14 -30.19
C ALA A 159 18.65 -29.59 -30.47
N TRP A 160 17.72 -30.53 -30.36
CA TRP A 160 17.95 -31.94 -30.69
C TRP A 160 18.19 -32.15 -32.19
N ARG A 161 17.36 -31.55 -33.06
CA ARG A 161 17.50 -31.68 -34.53
C ARG A 161 18.80 -31.06 -35.03
N MET A 162 19.24 -29.96 -34.43
CA MET A 162 20.51 -29.32 -34.74
C MET A 162 21.69 -30.13 -34.21
N GLY A 163 21.64 -30.60 -32.97
CA GLY A 163 22.73 -31.33 -32.31
C GLY A 163 22.92 -32.79 -32.76
N SER A 164 21.88 -33.42 -33.30
CA SER A 164 21.91 -34.81 -33.77
C SER A 164 22.58 -35.01 -35.14
N LYS A 165 22.69 -33.95 -35.95
CA LYS A 165 23.32 -33.96 -37.27
C LYS A 165 24.84 -33.86 -37.18
N ASP A 166 25.56 -34.84 -37.70
CA ASP A 166 27.03 -34.84 -37.69
C ASP A 166 27.63 -33.64 -38.45
N ARG A 167 26.96 -33.19 -39.52
CA ARG A 167 27.34 -31.96 -40.26
C ARG A 167 27.33 -30.71 -39.37
N SER A 168 26.39 -30.61 -38.43
CA SER A 168 26.30 -29.48 -37.50
C SER A 168 27.46 -29.49 -36.51
N ALA A 169 27.80 -30.65 -35.95
CA ALA A 169 28.94 -30.79 -35.05
C ALA A 169 30.27 -30.49 -35.77
N ALA A 170 30.42 -30.94 -37.02
CA ALA A 170 31.57 -30.61 -37.85
C ALA A 170 31.65 -29.10 -38.15
N LEU A 171 30.53 -28.44 -38.45
CA LEU A 171 30.48 -26.98 -38.68
C LEU A 171 30.83 -26.20 -37.40
N ALA A 172 30.27 -26.60 -36.25
CA ALA A 172 30.57 -26.02 -34.95
C ALA A 172 32.07 -26.11 -34.63
N ASN A 173 32.67 -27.29 -34.81
CA ASN A 173 34.11 -27.46 -34.60
C ASN A 173 34.96 -26.59 -35.55
N ARG A 174 34.56 -26.43 -36.82
CA ARG A 174 35.23 -25.50 -37.75
C ARG A 174 35.10 -24.05 -37.27
N ALA A 175 33.92 -23.64 -36.82
CA ALA A 175 33.68 -22.30 -36.27
C ALA A 175 34.51 -22.05 -34.99
N ASN A 176 34.70 -23.07 -34.15
CA ASN A 176 35.57 -22.97 -32.98
C ASN A 176 37.02 -22.62 -33.36
N ILE A 177 37.56 -23.30 -34.38
CA ILE A 177 38.93 -23.09 -34.85
C ILE A 177 39.09 -21.76 -35.62
N ALA A 178 38.08 -21.41 -36.42
CA ALA A 178 38.12 -20.22 -37.28
C ALA A 178 37.83 -18.92 -36.51
N TYR A 179 36.95 -18.97 -35.50
CA TYR A 179 36.38 -17.78 -34.86
C TYR A 179 36.48 -17.81 -33.33
N PHE A 180 35.79 -18.74 -32.65
CA PHE A 180 35.59 -18.65 -31.19
C PHE A 180 36.87 -18.76 -30.37
N ILE A 181 37.90 -19.47 -30.83
CA ILE A 181 39.19 -19.56 -30.14
C ILE A 181 40.13 -18.38 -30.44
N ARG A 182 39.81 -17.54 -31.42
CA ARG A 182 40.68 -16.44 -31.86
C ARG A 182 40.54 -15.23 -30.95
N TYR A 183 41.63 -14.49 -30.77
CA TYR A 183 41.65 -13.26 -29.97
C TYR A 183 40.63 -12.20 -30.46
N ARG A 184 40.27 -12.20 -31.75
CA ARG A 184 39.26 -11.29 -32.31
C ARG A 184 37.88 -11.50 -31.70
N PHE A 185 37.50 -12.75 -31.41
CA PHE A 185 36.25 -13.04 -30.71
C PHE A 185 36.30 -12.52 -29.27
N LEU A 186 37.40 -12.76 -28.56
CA LEU A 186 37.62 -12.23 -27.21
C LEU A 186 37.54 -10.69 -27.19
N ALA A 187 38.21 -10.02 -28.13
CA ALA A 187 38.17 -8.56 -28.26
C ALA A 187 36.75 -8.04 -28.55
N LEU A 188 35.99 -8.74 -29.39
CA LEU A 188 34.60 -8.39 -29.68
C LEU A 188 33.69 -8.59 -28.45
N THR A 189 33.87 -9.68 -27.70
CA THR A 189 33.10 -9.91 -26.46
C THR A 189 33.44 -8.89 -25.39
N ILE A 190 34.72 -8.58 -25.16
CA ILE A 190 35.15 -7.54 -24.21
C ILE A 190 34.65 -6.17 -24.66
N GLY A 191 34.75 -5.84 -25.95
CA GLY A 191 34.23 -4.59 -26.50
C GLY A 191 32.71 -4.46 -26.34
N GLY A 192 31.97 -5.55 -26.51
CA GLY A 192 30.53 -5.62 -26.26
C GLY A 192 30.18 -5.39 -24.79
N ILE A 193 30.90 -6.02 -23.86
CA ILE A 193 30.73 -5.81 -22.42
C ILE A 193 31.01 -4.34 -22.07
N ALA A 194 32.13 -3.78 -22.54
CA ALA A 194 32.49 -2.39 -22.29
C ALA A 194 31.44 -1.41 -22.84
N LEU A 195 30.90 -1.67 -24.03
CA LEU A 195 29.83 -0.86 -24.62
C LEU A 195 28.54 -0.93 -23.80
N LEU A 196 28.12 -2.13 -23.37
CA LEU A 196 26.92 -2.32 -22.55
C LEU A 196 27.08 -1.66 -21.17
N THR A 197 28.20 -1.88 -20.49
CA THR A 197 28.51 -1.23 -19.20
C THR A 197 28.51 0.28 -19.34
N THR A 198 29.14 0.83 -20.39
CA THR A 198 29.14 2.28 -20.65
C THR A 198 27.73 2.80 -20.90
N GLY A 199 26.92 2.09 -21.68
CA GLY A 199 25.52 2.44 -21.94
C GLY A 199 24.68 2.50 -20.65
N PHE A 200 24.84 1.50 -19.78
CA PHE A 200 24.15 1.46 -18.48
C PHE A 200 24.65 2.55 -17.53
N VAL A 201 25.95 2.89 -17.50
CA VAL A 201 26.46 3.97 -16.65
C VAL A 201 25.99 5.36 -17.12
N LEU A 202 25.92 5.59 -18.44
CA LEU A 202 25.48 6.87 -19.00
C LEU A 202 23.96 7.06 -18.93
N PHE A 203 23.19 5.97 -18.99
CA PHE A 203 21.73 5.98 -18.98
C PHE A 203 21.17 4.92 -18.01
N PRO A 204 21.41 5.09 -16.69
CA PRO A 204 21.19 4.04 -15.68
C PRO A 204 19.75 3.58 -15.56
N ASP A 205 18.78 4.48 -15.68
CA ASP A 205 17.36 4.15 -15.61
C ASP A 205 16.77 3.78 -16.98
N ARG A 206 16.90 4.65 -17.99
CA ARG A 206 16.17 4.52 -19.26
C ARG A 206 16.54 3.27 -20.06
N LEU A 207 17.84 2.96 -20.19
CA LEU A 207 18.28 1.82 -20.98
C LEU A 207 17.87 0.51 -20.31
N ALA A 208 18.04 0.43 -18.99
CA ALA A 208 17.68 -0.75 -18.22
C ALA A 208 16.17 -0.99 -18.19
N GLN A 209 15.36 0.05 -17.99
CA GLN A 209 13.89 -0.05 -18.02
C GLN A 209 13.37 -0.40 -19.41
N PHE A 210 14.00 0.10 -20.48
CA PHE A 210 13.61 -0.26 -21.85
C PHE A 210 13.83 -1.75 -22.12
N VAL A 211 14.97 -2.30 -21.69
CA VAL A 211 15.33 -3.71 -21.89
C VAL A 211 14.55 -4.63 -20.93
N GLY A 212 14.28 -4.16 -19.71
CA GLY A 212 13.65 -4.92 -18.63
C GLY A 212 14.60 -5.93 -17.97
N SER A 213 14.26 -6.37 -16.76
CA SER A 213 15.13 -7.21 -15.92
C SER A 213 15.52 -8.52 -16.58
N PHE A 214 14.57 -9.25 -17.20
CA PHE A 214 14.87 -10.47 -17.97
C PHE A 214 15.80 -10.19 -19.16
N GLY A 215 15.59 -9.07 -19.86
CA GLY A 215 16.45 -8.69 -20.98
C GLY A 215 17.88 -8.37 -20.53
N VAL A 216 18.05 -7.68 -19.40
CA VAL A 216 19.38 -7.40 -18.82
C VAL A 216 20.09 -8.71 -18.45
N ILE A 217 19.38 -9.66 -17.82
CA ILE A 217 19.90 -10.99 -17.51
C ILE A 217 20.30 -11.74 -18.79
N ALA A 218 19.50 -11.65 -19.86
CA ALA A 218 19.81 -12.28 -21.14
C ALA A 218 21.07 -11.70 -21.79
N LEU A 219 21.23 -10.37 -21.80
CA LEU A 219 22.43 -9.70 -22.30
C LEU A 219 23.67 -10.12 -21.50
N PHE A 220 23.55 -10.21 -20.17
CA PHE A 220 24.64 -10.66 -19.32
C PHE A 220 24.98 -12.14 -19.58
N ALA A 221 23.98 -13.01 -19.67
CA ALA A 221 24.16 -14.42 -19.99
C ALA A 221 24.87 -14.62 -21.34
N MET A 222 24.55 -13.81 -22.36
CA MET A 222 25.27 -13.78 -23.64
C MET A 222 26.76 -13.45 -23.47
N CYS A 223 27.07 -12.41 -22.71
CA CYS A 223 28.44 -11.97 -22.47
C CYS A 223 29.26 -13.03 -21.72
N VAL A 224 28.71 -13.55 -20.61
CA VAL A 224 29.37 -14.56 -19.77
C VAL A 224 29.52 -15.88 -20.52
N ALA A 225 28.51 -16.33 -21.26
CA ALA A 225 28.61 -17.54 -22.08
C ALA A 225 29.66 -17.38 -23.19
N GLY A 226 29.77 -16.20 -23.82
CA GLY A 226 30.79 -15.88 -24.80
C GLY A 226 32.21 -16.00 -24.23
N LEU A 227 32.48 -15.31 -23.11
CA LEU A 227 33.77 -15.39 -22.42
C LEU A 227 34.10 -16.82 -21.97
N THR A 228 33.12 -17.49 -21.35
CA THR A 228 33.27 -18.87 -20.86
C THR A 228 33.59 -19.82 -22.01
N THR A 229 32.91 -19.68 -23.15
CA THR A 229 33.18 -20.50 -24.34
C THR A 229 34.60 -20.27 -24.86
N HIS A 230 35.06 -19.02 -24.97
CA HIS A 230 36.41 -18.71 -25.43
C HIS A 230 37.49 -19.37 -24.56
N PHE A 231 37.44 -19.15 -23.24
CA PHE A 231 38.45 -19.68 -22.33
C PHE A 231 38.34 -21.20 -22.13
N ALA A 232 37.13 -21.77 -22.21
CA ALA A 232 36.96 -23.23 -22.19
C ALA A 232 37.53 -23.89 -23.46
N LEU A 233 37.38 -23.28 -24.63
CA LEU A 233 38.02 -23.78 -25.87
C LEU A 233 39.55 -23.71 -25.79
N LEU A 234 40.12 -22.63 -25.22
CA LEU A 234 41.55 -22.55 -24.93
C LEU A 234 41.99 -23.64 -23.95
N THR A 235 41.16 -23.91 -22.92
CA THR A 235 41.41 -24.97 -21.94
C THR A 235 41.47 -26.35 -22.60
N ILE A 236 40.56 -26.65 -23.53
CA ILE A 236 40.56 -27.90 -24.29
C ILE A 236 41.80 -27.99 -25.18
N ARG A 237 42.15 -26.91 -25.89
CA ARG A 237 43.28 -26.91 -26.85
C ARG A 237 44.64 -27.06 -26.18
N PHE A 238 44.86 -26.38 -25.06
CA PHE A 238 46.16 -26.32 -24.39
C PHE A 238 46.24 -27.20 -23.13
N ASN A 239 45.15 -27.89 -22.76
CA ASN A 239 45.02 -28.64 -21.49
C ASN A 239 45.39 -27.80 -20.24
N PHE A 240 45.19 -26.48 -20.32
CA PHE A 240 45.52 -25.52 -19.26
C PHE A 240 44.25 -24.85 -18.71
N PRO A 241 44.05 -24.75 -17.39
CA PRO A 241 42.78 -24.29 -16.81
C PRO A 241 42.64 -22.75 -16.86
N PHE A 242 42.40 -22.17 -18.04
CA PHE A 242 42.37 -20.71 -18.24
C PHE A 242 41.35 -19.97 -17.39
N ILE A 243 40.13 -20.49 -17.22
CA ILE A 243 39.07 -19.80 -16.46
C ILE A 243 39.50 -19.51 -15.00
N PRO A 244 39.84 -20.52 -14.17
CA PRO A 244 40.25 -20.25 -12.80
C PRO A 244 41.57 -19.48 -12.71
N VAL A 245 42.49 -19.63 -13.68
CA VAL A 245 43.76 -18.87 -13.68
C VAL A 245 43.54 -17.40 -13.99
N VAL A 246 42.79 -17.08 -15.04
CA VAL A 246 42.54 -15.69 -15.48
C VAL A 246 41.63 -14.98 -14.49
N PHE A 247 40.44 -15.53 -14.21
CA PHE A 247 39.48 -14.85 -13.32
C PHE A 247 39.93 -14.91 -11.86
N GLY A 248 40.57 -16.00 -11.42
CA GLY A 248 41.13 -16.08 -10.07
C GLY A 248 42.35 -15.16 -9.90
N GLY A 249 43.19 -15.04 -10.94
CA GLY A 249 44.29 -14.07 -10.95
C GLY A 249 43.80 -12.63 -10.93
N LEU A 250 42.82 -12.28 -11.77
CA LEU A 250 42.20 -10.95 -11.77
C LEU A 250 41.56 -10.62 -10.43
N PHE A 251 40.80 -11.57 -9.86
CA PHE A 251 40.19 -11.40 -8.54
C PHE A 251 41.24 -11.23 -7.45
N LEU A 252 42.34 -12.00 -7.47
CA LEU A 252 43.43 -11.86 -6.51
C LEU A 252 44.10 -10.48 -6.63
N VAL A 253 44.40 -10.04 -7.86
CA VAL A 253 44.96 -8.70 -8.10
C VAL A 253 43.98 -7.62 -7.64
N ALA A 254 42.69 -7.74 -7.97
CA ALA A 254 41.65 -6.82 -7.51
C ALA A 254 41.52 -6.81 -5.98
N SER A 255 41.61 -7.96 -5.31
CA SER A 255 41.55 -8.03 -3.85
C SER A 255 42.79 -7.47 -3.14
N LEU A 256 43.96 -7.50 -3.79
CA LEU A 256 45.22 -6.98 -3.21
C LEU A 256 45.39 -5.48 -3.43
N PHE A 257 44.90 -4.94 -4.55
CA PHE A 257 45.10 -3.55 -4.95
C PHE A 257 43.83 -2.69 -4.96
N GLY A 258 42.65 -3.32 -4.93
CA GLY A 258 41.36 -2.64 -4.95
C GLY A 258 41.03 -1.94 -3.62
N GLY A 259 40.39 -0.78 -3.72
CA GLY A 259 39.84 -0.04 -2.58
C GLY A 259 38.32 -0.18 -2.47
N ASP A 260 37.74 0.36 -1.40
CA ASP A 260 36.28 0.43 -1.23
C ASP A 260 35.69 1.42 -2.25
N ASP A 261 34.78 0.92 -3.09
CA ASP A 261 34.18 1.57 -4.25
C ASP A 261 32.73 2.00 -4.03
N HIS A 262 32.16 1.65 -2.87
CA HIS A 262 30.75 1.90 -2.53
C HIS A 262 30.58 3.07 -1.56
N GLY A 263 31.29 4.17 -1.79
CA GLY A 263 31.22 5.38 -0.99
C GLY A 263 29.85 6.09 -1.06
N LEU A 264 29.45 6.80 0.02
CA LEU A 264 28.25 7.65 -0.03
C LEU A 264 28.39 8.79 -1.05
N ARG A 265 27.29 9.13 -1.74
CA ARG A 265 27.26 10.31 -2.62
C ARG A 265 27.18 11.56 -1.77
N SER A 266 28.04 12.53 -2.07
CA SER A 266 27.89 13.89 -1.57
C SER A 266 27.14 14.76 -2.58
N VAL A 267 26.50 15.83 -2.09
CA VAL A 267 25.92 16.87 -2.95
C VAL A 267 27.03 17.62 -3.70
N ALA A 268 26.76 18.09 -4.92
CA ALA A 268 27.73 18.88 -5.69
C ALA A 268 28.13 20.16 -4.95
N GLY A 269 29.44 20.48 -4.92
CA GLY A 269 29.99 21.64 -4.20
C GLY A 269 30.19 21.44 -2.69
N ALA A 270 30.04 20.21 -2.17
CA ALA A 270 30.29 19.88 -0.77
C ALA A 270 31.79 19.70 -0.41
N THR A 271 32.69 20.48 -1.02
CA THR A 271 34.10 20.51 -0.63
C THR A 271 34.25 21.30 0.67
N GLY A 272 33.93 20.68 1.80
CA GLY A 272 34.04 21.25 3.15
C GLY A 272 33.03 20.64 4.12
N THR A 273 33.43 20.49 5.39
CA THR A 273 32.50 20.20 6.50
C THR A 273 31.53 21.37 6.66
N SER A 274 30.24 21.10 6.87
CA SER A 274 29.29 22.14 7.27
C SER A 274 29.78 22.75 8.60
N GLU A 275 30.09 24.05 8.63
CA GLU A 275 30.49 24.74 9.86
C GLU A 275 29.34 24.84 10.87
N GLU A 276 28.09 24.68 10.42
CA GLU A 276 26.91 24.74 11.27
C GLU A 276 26.80 23.49 12.17
N THR A 277 26.72 23.75 13.48
CA THR A 277 26.52 22.72 14.51
C THR A 277 25.05 22.30 14.52
N ARG A 278 24.80 20.99 14.64
CA ARG A 278 23.42 20.47 14.69
C ARG A 278 22.74 20.81 16.02
N ILE A 279 21.44 21.07 15.95
CA ILE A 279 20.60 21.30 17.14
C ILE A 279 20.14 19.97 17.77
N SER A 280 19.76 20.03 19.05
CA SER A 280 19.17 18.88 19.74
C SER A 280 17.71 18.63 19.33
N ALA A 281 17.24 17.38 19.40
CA ALA A 281 15.85 17.01 19.11
C ALA A 281 14.85 17.78 19.99
N VAL A 282 15.21 18.03 21.25
CA VAL A 282 14.36 18.75 22.22
C VAL A 282 14.21 20.22 21.83
N GLU A 283 15.31 20.87 21.44
CA GLU A 283 15.29 22.26 20.96
C GLU A 283 14.53 22.38 19.64
N ALA A 284 14.82 21.48 18.69
CA ALA A 284 14.14 21.41 17.41
C ALA A 284 12.62 21.24 17.56
N PHE A 285 12.19 20.36 18.47
CA PHE A 285 10.77 20.12 18.75
C PHE A 285 10.09 21.29 19.45
N ARG A 286 10.79 21.95 20.40
CA ARG A 286 10.30 23.17 21.05
C ARG A 286 10.05 24.28 20.02
N ASP A 287 11.00 24.52 19.12
CA ASP A 287 10.86 25.53 18.07
C ASP A 287 9.76 25.17 17.07
N TRP A 288 9.57 23.88 16.83
CA TRP A 288 8.48 23.38 16.00
C TRP A 288 7.12 23.62 16.65
N LEU A 289 6.94 23.31 17.94
CA LEU A 289 5.68 23.54 18.66
C LEU A 289 5.33 25.03 18.82
N ARG A 290 6.34 25.91 18.90
CA ARG A 290 6.15 27.36 19.10
C ARG A 290 5.73 28.13 17.85
N GLN A 291 5.60 27.46 16.70
CA GLN A 291 5.09 28.12 15.50
C GLN A 291 3.65 28.59 15.74
N LYS A 292 3.34 29.85 15.37
CA LYS A 292 2.05 30.51 15.69
C LYS A 292 0.82 29.66 15.36
N PRO A 293 0.72 28.99 14.17
CA PRO A 293 -0.45 28.18 13.86
C PRO A 293 -0.64 26.98 14.81
N ARG A 294 0.46 26.38 15.29
CA ARG A 294 0.41 25.23 16.21
C ARG A 294 0.04 25.65 17.63
N LEU A 295 0.45 26.84 18.06
CA LEU A 295 0.02 27.42 19.33
C LEU A 295 -1.50 27.68 19.35
N ALA A 296 -2.04 28.30 18.30
CA ALA A 296 -3.48 28.55 18.18
C ALA A 296 -4.27 27.24 18.18
N GLU A 297 -3.77 26.22 17.49
CA GLU A 297 -4.40 24.90 17.45
C GLU A 297 -4.29 24.16 18.81
N ALA A 298 -3.18 24.32 19.53
CA ALA A 298 -3.02 23.77 20.88
C ALA A 298 -4.02 24.40 21.86
N GLU A 299 -4.28 25.71 21.75
CA GLU A 299 -5.31 26.40 22.53
C GLU A 299 -6.70 25.89 22.18
N ARG A 300 -7.01 25.69 20.89
CA ARG A 300 -8.30 25.15 20.42
C ARG A 300 -8.56 23.73 20.94
N LEU A 301 -7.55 22.87 20.92
CA LEU A 301 -7.66 21.45 21.31
C LEU A 301 -7.47 21.21 22.82
N GLY A 302 -6.87 22.16 23.54
CA GLY A 302 -6.48 22.04 24.94
C GLY A 302 -5.27 21.13 25.21
N GLU A 303 -4.99 20.16 24.34
CA GLU A 303 -3.77 19.34 24.32
C GLU A 303 -3.41 19.01 22.87
N TYR A 304 -2.27 19.50 22.40
CA TYR A 304 -1.83 19.37 21.01
C TYR A 304 -1.41 17.91 20.68
N PRO A 305 -2.06 17.22 19.72
CA PRO A 305 -1.67 15.88 19.32
C PRO A 305 -0.45 15.94 18.40
N VAL A 306 0.60 15.19 18.73
CA VAL A 306 1.84 15.09 17.94
C VAL A 306 1.97 13.67 17.44
N PHE A 307 2.09 13.47 16.14
CA PHE A 307 2.29 12.15 15.53
C PHE A 307 3.77 11.90 15.26
N ILE A 308 4.22 10.71 15.65
CA ILE A 308 5.48 10.12 15.22
C ILE A 308 5.14 8.79 14.54
N VAL A 309 5.65 8.57 13.33
CA VAL A 309 5.37 7.37 12.56
C VAL A 309 6.62 6.49 12.50
N ALA A 310 6.51 5.22 12.83
CA ALA A 310 7.54 4.21 12.58
C ALA A 310 7.15 3.41 11.32
N ALA A 311 8.04 3.38 10.33
CA ALA A 311 7.81 2.72 9.04
C ALA A 311 8.80 1.57 8.83
N GLN A 312 8.27 0.35 8.84
CA GLN A 312 9.05 -0.88 8.74
C GLN A 312 9.80 -1.02 7.40
N GLY A 313 10.89 -1.79 7.42
CA GLY A 313 11.60 -2.27 6.25
C GLY A 313 11.01 -3.51 5.57
N GLY A 314 11.13 -3.56 4.23
CA GLY A 314 10.64 -4.67 3.42
C GLY A 314 10.79 -4.47 1.91
N GLY A 315 11.77 -3.69 1.44
CA GLY A 315 11.86 -3.32 0.02
C GLY A 315 10.65 -2.49 -0.44
N ILE A 316 10.27 -2.64 -1.72
CA ILE A 316 9.28 -1.78 -2.37
C ILE A 316 7.86 -1.91 -1.82
N TYR A 317 7.44 -3.07 -1.28
CA TYR A 317 6.10 -3.19 -0.70
C TYR A 317 5.97 -2.33 0.55
N ALA A 318 7.03 -2.27 1.37
CA ALA A 318 7.05 -1.45 2.57
C ALA A 318 7.16 0.04 2.22
N ALA A 319 7.89 0.37 1.14
CA ALA A 319 7.89 1.73 0.58
C ALA A 319 6.49 2.15 0.13
N ASN A 320 5.76 1.26 -0.57
CA ASN A 320 4.38 1.48 -0.98
C ASN A 320 3.45 1.65 0.23
N ASN A 321 3.54 0.79 1.24
CA ASN A 321 2.75 0.89 2.47
C ASN A 321 2.93 2.26 3.16
N ALA A 322 4.19 2.60 3.45
CA ALA A 322 4.52 3.82 4.16
C ALA A 322 4.07 5.07 3.39
N ALA A 323 4.41 5.14 2.10
CA ALA A 323 4.12 6.31 1.30
C ALA A 323 2.62 6.47 1.03
N ARG A 324 1.89 5.38 0.71
CA ARG A 324 0.45 5.43 0.42
C ARG A 324 -0.38 5.75 1.65
N PHE A 325 -0.09 5.12 2.80
CA PHE A 325 -0.82 5.43 4.04
C PHE A 325 -0.63 6.90 4.44
N LEU A 326 0.61 7.39 4.46
CA LEU A 326 0.92 8.78 4.82
C LEU A 326 0.28 9.77 3.85
N ALA A 327 0.37 9.50 2.54
CA ALA A 327 -0.23 10.33 1.52
C ALA A 327 -1.76 10.34 1.60
N ARG A 328 -2.39 9.18 1.80
CA ARG A 328 -3.85 9.07 2.00
C ARG A 328 -4.29 9.82 3.24
N MET A 329 -3.60 9.67 4.36
CA MET A 329 -3.89 10.44 5.57
C MET A 329 -3.79 11.95 5.32
N GLN A 330 -2.77 12.39 4.58
CA GLN A 330 -2.58 13.80 4.24
C GLN A 330 -3.67 14.33 3.30
N ASP A 331 -4.13 13.54 2.34
CA ASP A 331 -5.22 13.89 1.43
C ASP A 331 -6.60 13.87 2.12
N LEU A 332 -6.80 12.95 3.07
CA LEU A 332 -8.01 12.89 3.90
C LEU A 332 -8.06 14.04 4.92
N CYS A 333 -6.91 14.40 5.47
CA CYS A 333 -6.75 15.39 6.53
C CYS A 333 -5.61 16.38 6.19
N PRO A 334 -5.88 17.51 5.52
CA PRO A 334 -4.86 18.49 5.16
C PRO A 334 -4.00 18.99 6.33
N ALA A 335 -4.52 19.04 7.55
CA ALA A 335 -3.76 19.45 8.73
C ALA A 335 -2.83 18.37 9.29
N PHE A 336 -2.91 17.12 8.82
CA PHE A 336 -2.09 16.01 9.31
C PHE A 336 -0.59 16.35 9.31
N ARG A 337 -0.06 16.97 8.24
CA ARG A 337 1.33 17.46 8.17
C ARG A 337 1.73 18.44 9.28
N GLN A 338 0.80 19.23 9.82
CA GLN A 338 1.11 20.18 10.90
C GLN A 338 1.35 19.45 12.23
N HIS A 339 0.75 18.27 12.40
CA HIS A 339 0.85 17.44 13.61
C HIS A 339 1.89 16.31 13.47
N LEU A 340 2.33 15.98 12.26
CA LEU A 340 3.34 14.96 12.00
C LEU A 340 4.75 15.50 12.22
N PHE A 341 5.32 15.24 13.41
CA PHE A 341 6.65 15.75 13.75
C PHE A 341 7.76 14.95 13.08
N ALA A 342 7.72 13.62 13.15
CA ALA A 342 8.81 12.78 12.67
C ALA A 342 8.34 11.44 12.08
N ILE A 343 9.10 10.92 11.12
CA ILE A 343 8.95 9.57 10.57
C ILE A 343 10.26 8.80 10.75
N SER A 344 10.24 7.74 11.56
CA SER A 344 11.33 6.78 11.74
C SER A 344 11.20 5.63 10.75
N GLY A 345 11.93 5.71 9.63
CA GLY A 345 11.87 4.71 8.57
C GLY A 345 13.02 3.73 8.62
N VAL A 346 12.80 2.51 8.14
CA VAL A 346 13.83 1.46 7.94
C VAL A 346 13.73 0.92 6.51
N SER A 347 14.84 0.73 5.79
CA SER A 347 14.87 0.09 4.48
C SER A 347 13.84 0.68 3.50
N GLY A 348 12.96 -0.16 2.94
CA GLY A 348 11.81 0.26 2.15
C GLY A 348 10.95 1.36 2.80
N GLY A 349 10.68 1.31 4.09
CA GLY A 349 9.96 2.36 4.82
C GLY A 349 10.68 3.71 4.81
N SER A 350 12.01 3.73 4.82
CA SER A 350 12.80 4.97 4.62
C SER A 350 12.61 5.53 3.21
N VAL A 351 12.65 4.66 2.19
CA VAL A 351 12.41 5.06 0.79
C VAL A 351 10.99 5.59 0.61
N GLY A 352 9.98 4.90 1.14
CA GLY A 352 8.59 5.36 1.11
C GLY A 352 8.38 6.69 1.82
N SER A 353 9.03 6.90 2.97
CA SER A 353 8.97 8.17 3.72
C SER A 353 9.60 9.32 2.95
N ALA A 354 10.72 9.09 2.25
CA ALA A 354 11.34 10.08 1.38
C ALA A 354 10.48 10.40 0.15
N ILE A 355 9.82 9.40 -0.45
CA ILE A 355 8.87 9.60 -1.56
C ILE A 355 7.67 10.43 -1.09
N PHE A 356 7.09 10.10 0.08
CA PHE A 356 6.02 10.89 0.67
C PHE A 356 6.46 12.34 0.93
N ALA A 357 7.65 12.56 1.49
CA ALA A 357 8.19 13.90 1.72
C ALA A 357 8.37 14.67 0.39
N ALA A 358 8.87 14.03 -0.67
CA ALA A 358 9.00 14.66 -1.98
C ALA A 358 7.62 15.01 -2.61
N ALA A 359 6.64 14.11 -2.50
CA ALA A 359 5.29 14.34 -2.98
C ALA A 359 4.54 15.42 -2.20
N LEU A 360 4.78 15.49 -0.88
CA LEU A 360 4.24 16.52 0.01
C LEU A 360 4.89 17.89 -0.24
N HIS A 361 6.20 17.92 -0.50
CA HIS A 361 6.92 19.14 -0.84
C HIS A 361 6.37 19.77 -2.12
N ALA A 362 6.03 18.96 -3.13
CA ALA A 362 5.42 19.44 -4.37
C ALA A 362 4.05 20.13 -4.15
N ASP A 363 3.36 19.85 -3.04
CA ASP A 363 2.07 20.45 -2.68
C ASP A 363 2.19 21.93 -2.29
N ASN A 364 3.39 22.40 -1.89
CA ASN A 364 3.74 23.81 -1.59
C ASN A 364 2.78 24.59 -0.66
N ALA A 365 1.94 23.92 0.14
CA ALA A 365 0.97 24.62 0.99
C ALA A 365 1.64 25.38 2.17
N PRO A 366 1.46 26.71 2.29
CA PRO A 366 1.97 27.52 3.40
C PRO A 366 1.44 27.05 4.77
N LEU A 367 2.18 27.33 5.85
CA LEU A 367 1.75 27.04 7.23
C LEU A 367 0.35 27.59 7.57
N ASP A 368 0.03 28.77 7.07
CA ASP A 368 -1.18 29.53 7.42
C ASP A 368 -2.41 29.16 6.58
N THR A 369 -2.30 28.26 5.61
CA THR A 369 -3.42 27.96 4.68
C THR A 369 -4.57 27.17 5.29
N ILE A 370 -4.38 26.60 6.47
CA ILE A 370 -5.44 25.93 7.21
C ILE A 370 -5.97 26.94 8.22
N ALA A 371 -7.02 27.67 7.83
CA ALA A 371 -7.75 28.51 8.76
C ALA A 371 -8.24 27.64 9.93
N PRO A 372 -8.27 28.14 11.18
CA PRO A 372 -8.79 27.40 12.34
C PRO A 372 -10.23 26.88 12.13
N ASP A 373 -10.96 27.52 11.20
CA ASP A 373 -12.36 27.26 10.85
C ASP A 373 -12.49 26.40 9.58
N ALA A 374 -11.38 26.00 8.95
CA ALA A 374 -11.38 25.11 7.79
C ALA A 374 -11.43 23.65 8.23
N LYS A 375 -12.19 22.81 7.51
CA LYS A 375 -12.28 21.38 7.77
C LYS A 375 -10.90 20.72 7.88
N THR A 376 -10.55 20.24 9.07
CA THR A 376 -9.28 19.53 9.27
C THR A 376 -9.20 18.24 8.46
N CYS A 377 -10.34 17.55 8.31
CA CYS A 377 -10.47 16.30 7.55
C CYS A 377 -11.80 16.25 6.76
N PRO A 378 -11.89 16.91 5.59
CA PRO A 378 -13.14 17.10 4.86
C PRO A 378 -13.90 15.81 4.56
N LYS A 379 -13.20 14.83 3.98
CA LYS A 379 -13.82 13.61 3.45
C LYS A 379 -14.34 12.70 4.57
N ILE A 380 -13.58 12.59 5.66
CA ILE A 380 -13.99 11.80 6.82
C ILE A 380 -15.18 12.47 7.51
N ALA A 381 -15.12 13.79 7.72
CA ALA A 381 -16.24 14.55 8.27
C ALA A 381 -17.50 14.36 7.41
N ASP A 382 -17.41 14.58 6.10
CA ASP A 382 -18.55 14.50 5.18
C ASP A 382 -19.15 13.06 5.10
N PHE A 383 -18.35 12.02 5.30
CA PHE A 383 -18.85 10.65 5.37
C PHE A 383 -19.50 10.32 6.73
N LEU A 384 -18.87 10.68 7.85
CA LEU A 384 -19.46 10.50 9.18
C LEU A 384 -20.74 11.33 9.34
N ALA A 385 -20.83 12.40 8.55
CA ALA A 385 -22.00 13.23 8.34
C ALA A 385 -23.10 12.59 7.46
N GLY A 386 -22.81 11.49 6.77
CA GLY A 386 -23.75 10.88 5.81
C GLY A 386 -24.02 11.74 4.56
N VAL A 387 -23.19 12.75 4.28
CA VAL A 387 -23.28 13.64 3.11
C VAL A 387 -22.40 13.13 1.96
N GLY A 388 -21.31 12.42 2.26
CA GLY A 388 -20.37 11.85 1.29
C GLY A 388 -20.81 10.48 0.75
N ARG A 389 -20.64 10.25 -0.55
CA ARG A 389 -20.84 8.93 -1.19
C ARG A 389 -19.54 8.14 -1.16
N SER A 390 -19.61 6.84 -0.86
CA SER A 390 -18.42 5.96 -0.82
C SER A 390 -17.62 5.97 -2.13
N GLU A 391 -18.29 6.04 -3.29
CA GLU A 391 -17.65 6.14 -4.61
C GLU A 391 -16.75 7.37 -4.77
N ASP A 392 -17.13 8.52 -4.19
CA ASP A 392 -16.35 9.76 -4.29
C ASP A 392 -15.19 9.78 -3.28
N ILE A 393 -15.30 8.96 -2.23
CA ILE A 393 -14.35 8.89 -1.12
C ILE A 393 -13.20 7.91 -1.43
N ASP A 394 -13.45 6.84 -2.17
CA ASP A 394 -12.44 5.83 -2.56
C ASP A 394 -11.40 6.35 -3.58
N ALA A 395 -11.65 7.52 -4.17
CA ALA A 395 -10.70 8.16 -5.08
C ALA A 395 -9.46 8.72 -4.34
N SER A 396 -8.29 8.22 -4.72
CA SER A 396 -6.97 8.70 -4.24
C SER A 396 -6.83 10.21 -4.44
N GLY A 397 -6.32 10.91 -3.42
CA GLY A 397 -6.06 12.34 -3.49
C GLY A 397 -4.78 12.70 -4.26
N GLN A 398 -4.39 13.97 -4.26
CA GLN A 398 -3.28 14.45 -5.09
C GLN A 398 -1.93 13.94 -4.59
N VAL A 399 -1.71 13.92 -3.27
CA VAL A 399 -0.45 13.44 -2.70
C VAL A 399 -0.32 11.93 -2.92
N GLU A 400 -1.41 11.19 -2.75
CA GLU A 400 -1.44 9.74 -2.99
C GLU A 400 -1.16 9.41 -4.47
N GLN A 401 -1.73 10.16 -5.41
CA GLN A 401 -1.45 10.01 -6.84
C GLN A 401 0.02 10.34 -7.20
N ARG A 402 0.60 11.38 -6.60
CA ARG A 402 2.03 11.73 -6.76
C ARG A 402 2.92 10.58 -6.28
N VAL A 403 2.65 10.07 -5.08
CA VAL A 403 3.36 8.92 -4.52
C VAL A 403 3.23 7.68 -5.41
N ALA A 404 2.03 7.35 -5.87
CA ALA A 404 1.78 6.22 -6.76
C ALA A 404 2.61 6.34 -8.05
N SER A 405 2.63 7.51 -8.69
CA SER A 405 3.38 7.74 -9.93
C SER A 405 4.91 7.52 -9.81
N VAL A 406 5.47 7.74 -8.61
CA VAL A 406 6.89 7.47 -8.35
C VAL A 406 7.11 5.97 -8.14
N LEU A 407 6.21 5.31 -7.40
CA LEU A 407 6.32 3.90 -7.04
C LEU A 407 6.04 2.94 -8.19
N GLU A 408 5.24 3.35 -9.18
CA GLU A 408 5.01 2.62 -10.45
C GLU A 408 6.28 2.49 -11.32
N THR A 409 7.37 3.18 -10.96
CA THR A 409 8.64 3.10 -11.70
C THR A 409 9.33 1.75 -11.49
N ASP A 410 9.87 1.17 -12.57
CA ASP A 410 10.74 -0.01 -12.47
C ASP A 410 12.12 0.35 -11.91
N PHE A 411 12.35 0.06 -10.63
CA PHE A 411 13.64 0.22 -9.96
C PHE A 411 14.51 -1.04 -10.03
N LEU A 412 13.94 -2.20 -10.38
CA LEU A 412 14.67 -3.47 -10.40
C LEU A 412 15.59 -3.57 -11.60
N SER A 413 15.13 -3.22 -12.80
CA SER A 413 15.96 -3.36 -14.00
C SER A 413 17.25 -2.52 -13.94
N PRO A 414 17.22 -1.23 -13.50
CA PRO A 414 18.43 -0.45 -13.25
C PRO A 414 19.36 -1.08 -12.21
N LEU A 415 18.82 -1.60 -11.11
CA LEU A 415 19.60 -2.27 -10.08
C LEU A 415 20.30 -3.54 -10.61
N VAL A 416 19.57 -4.36 -11.38
CA VAL A 416 20.11 -5.59 -12.01
C VAL A 416 21.17 -5.22 -13.03
N ALA A 417 21.00 -4.14 -13.79
CA ALA A 417 22.00 -3.65 -14.73
C ALA A 417 23.29 -3.20 -14.02
N GLY A 418 23.17 -2.41 -12.94
CA GLY A 418 24.32 -2.05 -12.10
C GLY A 418 25.02 -3.29 -11.55
N PHE A 419 24.27 -4.19 -10.91
CA PHE A 419 24.85 -5.42 -10.35
C PHE A 419 25.62 -6.26 -11.38
N LEU A 420 25.01 -6.53 -12.54
CA LEU A 420 25.57 -7.44 -13.54
C LEU A 420 26.63 -6.81 -14.45
N PHE A 421 26.59 -5.51 -14.71
CA PHE A 421 27.51 -4.86 -15.66
C PHE A 421 28.52 -3.93 -15.02
N THR A 422 28.21 -3.30 -13.88
CA THR A 422 29.16 -2.45 -13.15
C THR A 422 29.87 -3.24 -12.07
N ASP A 423 29.16 -3.69 -11.04
CA ASP A 423 29.76 -4.31 -9.86
C ASP A 423 30.45 -5.63 -10.20
N PHE A 424 29.83 -6.46 -11.03
CA PHE A 424 30.47 -7.70 -11.49
C PHE A 424 31.79 -7.43 -12.23
N THR A 425 31.86 -6.36 -13.04
CA THR A 425 33.10 -5.95 -13.72
C THR A 425 34.13 -5.43 -12.71
N GLN A 426 33.66 -4.71 -11.70
CA GLN A 426 34.45 -4.11 -10.63
C GLN A 426 35.14 -5.18 -9.76
N LEU A 427 34.54 -6.36 -9.56
CA LEU A 427 35.15 -7.52 -8.87
C LEU A 427 36.49 -7.98 -9.49
N PHE A 428 36.72 -7.68 -10.77
CA PHE A 428 37.92 -8.05 -11.51
C PHE A 428 38.81 -6.85 -11.86
N SER A 429 38.46 -5.64 -11.38
CA SER A 429 39.22 -4.41 -11.60
C SER A 429 40.16 -4.13 -10.44
N PRO A 430 41.47 -3.89 -10.67
CA PRO A 430 42.39 -3.43 -9.63
C PRO A 430 42.18 -1.96 -9.23
N LEU A 431 41.36 -1.22 -9.97
CA LEU A 431 41.05 0.18 -9.71
C LEU A 431 39.59 0.30 -9.29
N ALA A 432 39.34 0.96 -8.16
CA ALA A 432 37.99 1.35 -7.73
C ALA A 432 37.45 2.41 -8.69
N ILE A 433 36.33 2.13 -9.36
CA ILE A 433 35.64 3.08 -10.24
C ILE A 433 34.38 3.56 -9.51
N PRO A 434 34.35 4.80 -8.95
CA PRO A 434 33.24 5.24 -8.12
C PRO A 434 31.87 5.30 -8.83
N SER A 435 31.85 5.36 -10.16
CA SER A 435 30.62 5.30 -10.96
C SER A 435 30.06 3.88 -11.09
N PHE A 436 30.82 2.85 -10.71
CA PHE A 436 30.42 1.45 -10.77
C PHE A 436 29.74 0.98 -9.47
N ASP A 437 29.17 1.89 -8.70
CA ASP A 437 28.36 1.54 -7.52
C ASP A 437 26.90 1.29 -7.93
N ARG A 438 26.44 0.04 -7.92
CA ARG A 438 25.03 -0.30 -8.22
C ARG A 438 24.01 0.42 -7.34
N ALA A 439 24.35 0.90 -6.14
CA ALA A 439 23.43 1.71 -5.33
C ALA A 439 23.04 3.03 -6.04
N ARG A 440 23.93 3.58 -6.87
CA ARG A 440 23.69 4.80 -7.66
C ARG A 440 22.53 4.63 -8.64
N PHE A 441 22.35 3.43 -9.20
CA PHE A 441 21.27 3.16 -10.14
C PHE A 441 19.91 3.35 -9.47
N LEU A 442 19.75 2.92 -8.23
CA LEU A 442 18.53 3.13 -7.45
C LEU A 442 18.34 4.61 -7.08
N GLU A 443 19.40 5.27 -6.61
CA GLU A 443 19.39 6.71 -6.28
C GLU A 443 18.93 7.56 -7.47
N TYR A 444 19.55 7.37 -8.64
CA TYR A 444 19.20 8.12 -9.86
C TYR A 444 17.83 7.74 -10.41
N THR A 445 17.42 6.48 -10.32
CA THR A 445 16.08 6.06 -10.77
C THR A 445 14.99 6.75 -9.94
N LEU A 446 15.19 6.84 -8.62
CA LEU A 446 14.29 7.54 -7.72
C LEU A 446 14.25 9.04 -7.96
N GLU A 447 15.41 9.67 -8.14
CA GLU A 447 15.50 11.08 -8.51
C GLU A 447 14.80 11.37 -9.83
N ASN A 448 15.00 10.54 -10.86
CA ASN A 448 14.36 10.70 -12.16
C ASN A 448 12.85 10.43 -12.11
N ALA A 449 12.38 9.52 -11.26
CA ALA A 449 10.96 9.30 -11.01
C ALA A 449 10.30 10.54 -10.40
N ALA A 450 10.95 11.17 -9.42
CA ALA A 450 10.47 12.44 -8.85
C ALA A 450 10.51 13.59 -9.88
N ASP A 451 11.52 13.67 -10.76
CA ASP A 451 11.51 14.65 -11.85
C ASP A 451 10.30 14.48 -12.78
N ARG A 452 9.90 13.23 -13.08
CA ARG A 452 8.71 12.94 -13.90
C ARG A 452 7.42 13.36 -13.19
N MET A 453 7.32 13.05 -11.89
CA MET A 453 6.20 13.47 -11.03
C MET A 453 6.06 15.00 -10.99
N LEU A 454 7.16 15.75 -10.92
CA LEU A 454 7.13 17.22 -10.94
C LEU A 454 6.74 17.77 -12.33
N LYS A 455 7.24 17.16 -13.42
CA LYS A 455 6.93 17.58 -14.79
C LYS A 455 5.47 17.35 -15.21
N SER A 456 4.80 16.35 -14.64
CA SER A 456 3.38 16.08 -14.95
C SER A 456 2.43 17.11 -14.35
N GLN A 457 2.91 18.00 -13.48
CA GLN A 457 2.12 19.06 -12.83
C GLN A 457 2.08 20.34 -13.69
N LYS A 458 0.88 20.76 -14.13
CA LYS A 458 0.67 22.09 -14.74
C LYS A 458 0.95 23.17 -13.68
N GLY A 459 1.93 24.05 -13.94
CA GLY A 459 2.26 25.18 -13.05
C GLY A 459 3.40 24.94 -12.07
N ALA A 460 3.99 23.73 -12.02
CA ALA A 460 5.16 23.42 -11.19
C ALA A 460 6.51 23.84 -11.82
N GLY A 461 6.47 24.77 -12.78
CA GLY A 461 7.68 25.33 -13.36
C GLY A 461 8.54 25.94 -12.24
N ASP A 462 9.75 25.39 -12.08
CA ASP A 462 10.80 25.78 -11.13
C ASP A 462 10.79 25.16 -9.71
N GLN A 463 9.93 24.16 -9.41
CA GLN A 463 10.07 23.40 -8.15
C GLN A 463 11.31 22.48 -8.16
N SER A 464 12.17 22.61 -7.14
CA SER A 464 13.37 21.77 -6.98
C SER A 464 13.02 20.35 -6.54
N ASN A 465 13.66 19.36 -7.14
CA ASN A 465 13.52 17.96 -6.74
C ASN A 465 14.16 17.70 -5.36
N LEU A 466 13.32 17.53 -4.34
CA LEU A 466 13.75 17.30 -2.96
C LEU A 466 14.65 16.06 -2.80
N LEU A 467 14.47 15.03 -3.63
CA LEU A 467 15.28 13.80 -3.57
C LEU A 467 16.73 14.02 -4.00
N LYS A 468 17.00 15.06 -4.82
CA LYS A 468 18.34 15.49 -5.22
C LYS A 468 18.97 16.49 -4.25
N ALA A 469 18.14 17.14 -3.44
CA ALA A 469 18.57 18.17 -2.50
C ALA A 469 19.33 17.56 -1.31
N ASP A 470 20.08 18.41 -0.61
CA ASP A 470 20.78 18.02 0.61
C ASP A 470 19.77 17.50 1.65
N PHE A 471 20.10 16.37 2.29
CA PHE A 471 19.21 15.76 3.27
C PHE A 471 18.84 16.77 4.37
N GLN A 472 19.72 17.68 4.80
CA GLN A 472 19.35 18.63 5.86
C GLN A 472 18.31 19.67 5.41
N SER A 473 18.17 19.95 4.11
CA SER A 473 17.26 20.99 3.63
C SER A 473 15.79 20.57 3.59
N HIS A 474 15.47 19.29 3.79
CA HIS A 474 14.06 18.83 3.74
C HIS A 474 13.22 19.33 4.93
N TRP A 475 13.86 19.58 6.07
CA TRP A 475 13.16 19.82 7.32
C TRP A 475 13.73 21.02 8.08
N THR A 476 12.83 21.86 8.56
CA THR A 476 13.11 22.90 9.54
C THR A 476 11.94 22.97 10.53
N PRO A 477 12.14 23.48 11.76
CA PRO A 477 11.04 23.65 12.72
C PRO A 477 9.87 24.50 12.18
N SER A 478 10.18 25.40 11.24
CA SER A 478 9.24 26.36 10.65
C SER A 478 8.55 25.87 9.37
N ASN A 479 8.89 24.71 8.83
CA ASN A 479 8.21 24.17 7.65
C ASN A 479 7.17 23.10 8.05
N ASN A 480 6.34 22.68 7.10
CA ASN A 480 5.30 21.66 7.29
C ASN A 480 5.76 20.26 6.85
N MET A 481 7.07 20.02 6.84
CA MET A 481 7.61 18.71 6.52
C MET A 481 7.82 17.90 7.80
N PRO A 482 7.65 16.57 7.76
CA PRO A 482 8.05 15.73 8.88
C PRO A 482 9.57 15.53 8.90
N ALA A 483 10.16 15.46 10.07
CA ALA A 483 11.57 15.12 10.24
C ALA A 483 11.77 13.64 9.89
N LEU A 484 12.60 13.36 8.89
CA LEU A 484 12.93 11.98 8.53
C LEU A 484 14.07 11.46 9.42
N LEU A 485 13.84 10.31 10.06
CA LEU A 485 14.84 9.55 10.82
C LEU A 485 15.07 8.24 10.08
N LEU A 486 16.13 8.18 9.29
CA LEU A 486 16.41 7.04 8.40
C LEU A 486 17.40 6.09 9.08
N ASN A 487 16.92 4.92 9.46
CA ASN A 487 17.67 3.97 10.28
C ASN A 487 18.59 3.10 9.43
N THR A 488 19.86 3.06 9.81
CA THR A 488 20.91 2.23 9.21
C THR A 488 21.58 1.39 10.30
N THR A 489 22.40 0.43 9.91
CA THR A 489 23.21 -0.39 10.81
C THR A 489 24.68 -0.24 10.45
N ASP A 490 25.55 0.03 11.41
CA ASP A 490 26.99 -0.15 11.17
C ASP A 490 27.34 -1.64 11.25
N ALA A 491 27.85 -2.20 10.14
CA ALA A 491 28.17 -3.62 10.02
C ALA A 491 29.34 -4.07 10.91
N GLY A 492 30.21 -3.14 11.33
CA GLY A 492 31.35 -3.44 12.19
C GLY A 492 30.97 -3.57 13.66
N SER A 493 30.19 -2.62 14.18
CA SER A 493 29.78 -2.56 15.58
C SER A 493 28.43 -3.21 15.88
N GLY A 494 27.57 -3.39 14.88
CA GLY A 494 26.19 -3.83 15.04
C GLY A 494 25.27 -2.78 15.69
N LYS A 495 25.71 -1.51 15.79
CA LYS A 495 24.93 -0.42 16.38
C LYS A 495 23.91 0.17 15.39
N ARG A 496 22.83 0.72 15.94
CA ARG A 496 21.82 1.51 15.21
C ARG A 496 22.44 2.86 14.88
N VAL A 497 22.42 3.24 13.61
CA VAL A 497 22.95 4.52 13.13
C VAL A 497 21.85 5.25 12.38
N VAL A 498 21.49 6.46 12.81
CA VAL A 498 20.33 7.18 12.27
C VAL A 498 20.76 8.43 11.53
N ILE A 499 20.25 8.60 10.31
CA ILE A 499 20.36 9.84 9.55
C ILE A 499 19.16 10.72 9.93
N SER A 500 19.42 11.86 10.57
CA SER A 500 18.38 12.74 11.13
C SER A 500 18.73 14.23 10.96
N PRO A 501 17.74 15.14 10.99
CA PRO A 501 18.00 16.58 10.93
C PRO A 501 18.56 17.16 12.24
N PHE A 502 18.41 16.45 13.36
CA PHE A 502 18.83 16.87 14.70
C PHE A 502 19.46 15.73 15.49
N ASP A 503 20.12 16.03 16.59
CA ASP A 503 20.69 15.03 17.49
C ASP A 503 19.68 14.57 18.54
N ILE A 504 19.37 13.28 18.58
CA ILE A 504 18.48 12.69 19.60
C ILE A 504 19.16 12.73 20.98
N ASP A 505 20.44 12.39 21.04
CA ASP A 505 21.28 12.54 22.23
C ASP A 505 22.49 13.41 21.90
N PRO A 506 22.53 14.68 22.36
CA PRO A 506 23.64 15.60 22.09
C PRO A 506 25.00 15.15 22.65
N LEU A 507 25.03 14.22 23.61
CA LEU A 507 26.28 13.73 24.21
C LEU A 507 26.96 12.65 23.35
N HIS A 508 26.22 12.01 22.43
CA HIS A 508 26.69 10.92 21.58
C HIS A 508 27.51 9.88 22.37
N ALA A 509 27.00 9.42 23.51
CA ALA A 509 27.77 8.57 24.42
C ALA A 509 28.20 7.24 23.76
N LYS A 510 29.44 6.82 24.01
CA LYS A 510 30.09 5.69 23.33
C LYS A 510 29.45 4.33 23.60
N ASP A 511 28.79 4.19 24.74
CA ASP A 511 28.15 2.98 25.25
C ASP A 511 26.68 2.85 24.83
N LYS A 512 26.14 3.84 24.12
CA LYS A 512 24.79 3.77 23.54
C LYS A 512 24.76 2.90 22.30
N ASP A 513 23.62 2.27 22.08
CA ASP A 513 23.31 1.44 20.92
C ASP A 513 22.78 2.25 19.74
N LEU A 514 22.23 3.44 19.99
CA LEU A 514 21.80 4.44 19.02
C LEU A 514 22.88 5.52 18.82
N CYS A 515 23.35 5.68 17.58
CA CYS A 515 24.25 6.74 17.16
C CYS A 515 23.65 7.55 16.01
N ILE A 516 24.05 8.81 15.87
CA ILE A 516 23.65 9.67 14.74
C ILE A 516 24.74 9.67 13.68
N LEU A 517 24.34 9.63 12.40
CA LEU A 517 25.26 9.78 11.28
C LEU A 517 25.70 11.25 11.15
N SER A 518 26.76 11.59 11.89
CA SER A 518 27.37 12.91 11.92
C SER A 518 28.88 12.82 12.16
N MET A 519 29.61 13.87 11.78
CA MET A 519 31.00 14.08 12.18
C MET A 519 31.03 14.62 13.61
N LEU A 520 31.86 14.05 14.50
CA LEU A 520 31.95 14.46 15.90
C LEU A 520 33.28 15.14 16.24
N ASP A 521 33.16 16.33 16.83
CA ASP A 521 34.22 17.08 17.47
C ASP A 521 34.09 17.06 18.98
N ARG A 522 34.91 16.22 19.62
CA ARG A 522 35.02 16.15 21.09
C ARG A 522 36.17 17.02 21.56
N ALA A 523 35.89 17.90 22.51
CA ALA A 523 36.89 18.66 23.25
C ALA A 523 36.73 18.42 24.76
N GLY A 524 37.85 18.35 25.48
CA GLY A 524 37.87 18.06 26.92
C GLY A 524 37.75 16.58 27.29
N THR A 525 37.80 16.29 28.59
CA THR A 525 37.74 14.95 29.19
C THR A 525 36.89 14.97 30.47
N GLY A 526 36.14 13.90 30.75
CA GLY A 526 35.33 13.80 31.97
C GLY A 526 34.03 14.62 31.88
N ALA A 527 33.67 15.30 32.98
CA ALA A 527 32.40 16.05 33.10
C ALA A 527 32.35 17.32 32.21
N ASP A 528 33.50 17.89 31.84
CA ASP A 528 33.60 19.11 31.01
C ASP A 528 33.70 18.80 29.51
N GLN A 529 33.47 17.55 29.10
CA GLN A 529 33.54 17.17 27.69
C GLN A 529 32.41 17.84 26.89
N THR A 530 32.78 18.63 25.89
CA THR A 530 31.84 19.18 24.91
C THR A 530 31.90 18.37 23.62
N VAL A 531 30.74 18.08 23.03
CA VAL A 531 30.61 17.36 21.78
C VAL A 531 29.89 18.26 20.78
N LYS A 532 30.52 18.53 19.65
CA LYS A 532 29.89 19.18 18.50
C LYS A 532 29.68 18.15 17.41
N SER A 533 28.53 18.21 16.76
CA SER A 533 28.19 17.32 15.66
C SER A 533 27.90 18.13 14.38
N HIS A 534 28.39 17.62 13.26
CA HIS A 534 28.25 18.24 11.95
C HIS A 534 27.61 17.27 10.95
N SER A 535 26.63 17.76 10.20
CA SER A 535 25.88 16.97 9.23
C SER A 535 26.73 16.57 8.01
N LEU A 536 26.51 15.37 7.49
CA LEU A 536 27.03 14.99 6.19
C LEU A 536 26.13 15.59 5.09
N ARG A 537 26.77 16.15 4.06
CA ARG A 537 26.09 16.73 2.89
C ARG A 537 25.79 15.68 1.84
N ILE A 538 24.75 14.89 2.07
CA ILE A 538 24.31 13.80 1.18
C ILE A 538 22.92 14.10 0.61
N PRO A 539 22.61 13.68 -0.63
CA PRO A 539 21.27 13.79 -1.19
C PRO A 539 20.24 12.97 -0.39
N LEU A 540 18.98 13.43 -0.34
CA LEU A 540 17.90 12.70 0.34
C LEU A 540 17.69 11.29 -0.25
N SER A 541 17.82 11.11 -1.57
CA SER A 541 17.77 9.79 -2.22
C SER A 541 18.87 8.85 -1.71
N THR A 542 20.10 9.34 -1.55
CA THR A 542 21.24 8.60 -1.00
C THR A 542 20.99 8.26 0.48
N ALA A 543 20.48 9.19 1.28
CA ALA A 543 20.12 8.92 2.67
C ALA A 543 19.06 7.81 2.79
N ALA A 544 18.01 7.89 1.96
CA ALA A 544 16.94 6.88 1.91
C ALA A 544 17.45 5.49 1.52
N PHE A 545 18.28 5.37 0.47
CA PHE A 545 18.82 4.07 0.06
C PHE A 545 19.92 3.56 0.98
N THR A 546 20.63 4.41 1.73
CA THR A 546 21.60 3.96 2.75
C THR A 546 20.90 3.09 3.81
N SER A 547 19.68 3.45 4.20
CA SER A 547 18.81 2.66 5.08
C SER A 547 18.34 1.33 4.46
N ALA A 548 18.47 1.17 3.13
CA ALA A 548 18.04 0.01 2.35
C ALA A 548 19.22 -0.73 1.65
N ARG A 549 20.42 -0.67 2.24
CA ARG A 549 21.61 -1.37 1.73
C ARG A 549 21.72 -2.79 2.26
N PHE A 550 21.28 -3.77 1.48
CA PHE A 550 21.36 -5.20 1.80
C PHE A 550 22.47 -5.85 0.95
N PRO A 551 23.69 -6.11 1.47
CA PRO A 551 24.90 -6.43 0.68
C PRO A 551 24.80 -7.51 -0.40
N TRP A 552 23.84 -8.42 -0.29
CA TRP A 552 23.53 -9.42 -1.34
C TRP A 552 22.88 -8.82 -2.60
N VAL A 553 22.20 -7.69 -2.47
CA VAL A 553 21.41 -7.01 -3.49
C VAL A 553 21.92 -5.59 -3.74
N THR A 554 22.18 -4.82 -2.69
CA THR A 554 22.73 -3.45 -2.71
C THR A 554 23.95 -3.37 -1.79
N PRO A 555 25.06 -2.75 -2.22
CA PRO A 555 26.33 -2.84 -1.50
C PRO A 555 26.29 -2.02 -0.21
N ALA A 556 27.08 -2.42 0.80
CA ALA A 556 27.25 -1.62 2.01
C ALA A 556 27.79 -0.22 1.67
N ALA A 557 27.38 0.81 2.40
CA ALA A 557 27.85 2.18 2.21
C ALA A 557 29.13 2.40 3.01
N ALA A 558 30.19 2.74 2.30
CA ALA A 558 31.45 3.10 2.92
C ALA A 558 31.45 4.59 3.28
N VAL A 559 31.67 4.92 4.55
CA VAL A 559 31.64 6.32 5.03
C VAL A 559 32.88 6.63 5.83
N ALA A 560 33.70 7.55 5.30
CA ALA A 560 34.83 8.10 6.05
C ALA A 560 34.32 9.21 6.97
N LEU A 561 34.28 8.96 8.27
CA LEU A 561 33.84 9.93 9.27
C LEU A 561 34.49 9.68 10.63
N ARG A 562 34.65 10.74 11.43
CA ARG A 562 35.14 10.63 12.81
C ARG A 562 33.95 10.62 13.77
N ASN A 563 33.49 9.44 14.16
CA ASN A 563 32.39 9.27 15.12
C ASN A 563 32.62 8.02 15.96
N ASP A 564 33.10 8.24 17.18
CA ASP A 564 33.44 7.19 18.14
C ASP A 564 32.23 6.59 18.88
N CYS A 565 31.02 7.11 18.67
CA CYS A 565 29.79 6.38 19.02
C CYS A 565 29.63 5.18 18.09
N MET A 566 29.81 5.38 16.79
CA MET A 566 29.61 4.37 15.75
C MET A 566 30.75 3.35 15.70
N THR A 567 31.98 3.83 15.50
CA THR A 567 33.14 2.96 15.25
C THR A 567 34.45 3.67 15.62
N ALA A 568 35.42 2.90 16.10
CA ALA A 568 36.78 3.39 16.30
C ALA A 568 37.60 3.40 15.00
N ASN A 569 37.09 2.77 13.94
CA ASN A 569 37.75 2.71 12.64
C ASN A 569 37.59 4.02 11.87
N PRO A 570 38.53 4.37 10.97
CA PRO A 570 38.44 5.58 10.15
C PRO A 570 37.28 5.55 9.12
N GLN A 571 36.68 4.38 8.90
CA GLN A 571 35.59 4.17 7.96
C GLN A 571 34.51 3.29 8.61
N ALA A 572 33.26 3.74 8.54
CA ALA A 572 32.07 2.96 8.89
C ALA A 572 31.52 2.25 7.65
N ARG A 573 30.84 1.11 7.87
CA ARG A 573 30.16 0.36 6.79
C ARG A 573 28.68 0.25 7.10
N LEU A 574 27.88 1.08 6.46
CA LEU A 574 26.44 1.16 6.73
C LEU A 574 25.68 0.16 5.85
N VAL A 575 24.84 -0.64 6.49
CA VAL A 575 23.91 -1.57 5.88
C VAL A 575 22.49 -1.26 6.34
N ASP A 576 21.54 -2.01 5.80
CA ASP A 576 20.10 -1.88 6.06
C ASP A 576 19.80 -1.80 7.57
N GLY A 577 18.97 -0.84 7.99
CA GLY A 577 18.59 -0.68 9.41
C GLY A 577 17.92 -1.93 9.98
N GLY A 578 17.29 -2.72 9.11
CA GLY A 578 16.61 -3.96 9.45
C GLY A 578 17.55 -5.04 9.97
N TYR A 579 18.87 -4.96 9.77
CA TYR A 579 19.81 -5.90 10.41
C TYR A 579 19.75 -5.83 11.95
N VAL A 580 19.42 -4.67 12.51
CA VAL A 580 19.35 -4.47 13.97
C VAL A 580 17.91 -4.38 14.45
N GLU A 581 17.08 -3.56 13.82
CA GLU A 581 15.67 -3.38 14.21
C GLU A 581 14.87 -2.92 12.98
N ASN A 582 13.94 -3.75 12.52
CA ASN A 582 13.29 -3.57 11.22
C ASN A 582 12.04 -2.68 11.26
N SER A 583 11.49 -2.35 12.42
CA SER A 583 10.22 -1.59 12.54
C SER A 583 10.40 -0.08 12.57
N GLY A 584 11.55 0.41 13.00
CA GLY A 584 11.82 1.83 13.27
C GLY A 584 11.28 2.30 14.62
N ILE A 585 10.65 1.43 15.40
CA ILE A 585 9.97 1.76 16.65
C ILE A 585 10.97 2.14 17.73
N GLU A 586 12.06 1.39 17.93
CA GLU A 586 13.02 1.67 19.02
C GLU A 586 13.61 3.08 18.89
N THR A 587 13.96 3.51 17.67
CA THR A 587 14.42 4.89 17.42
C THR A 587 13.32 5.93 17.67
N ALA A 588 12.06 5.60 17.36
CA ALA A 588 10.93 6.47 17.68
C ALA A 588 10.71 6.56 19.21
N LEU A 589 10.88 5.46 19.96
CA LEU A 589 10.80 5.43 21.42
C LEU A 589 11.91 6.28 22.05
N ASP A 590 13.16 6.14 21.57
CA ASP A 590 14.30 6.94 22.00
C ASP A 590 14.01 8.44 21.80
N LEU A 591 13.43 8.83 20.66
CA LEU A 591 12.99 10.21 20.42
C LEU A 591 11.88 10.62 21.39
N ILE A 592 10.81 9.82 21.53
CA ILE A 592 9.66 10.11 22.40
C ILE A 592 10.10 10.34 23.85
N GLU A 593 11.03 9.53 24.36
CA GLU A 593 11.59 9.70 25.70
C GLU A 593 12.24 11.08 25.86
N ARG A 594 13.05 11.51 24.88
CA ARG A 594 13.70 12.83 24.90
C ARG A 594 12.69 13.96 24.80
N LEU A 595 11.70 13.86 23.92
CA LEU A 595 10.68 14.91 23.74
C LEU A 595 9.78 15.05 24.99
N ASN A 596 9.48 13.97 25.70
CA ASN A 596 8.70 14.03 26.93
C ASN A 596 9.40 14.79 28.07
N SER A 597 10.71 15.04 27.98
CA SER A 597 11.44 15.81 29.00
C SER A 597 11.00 17.28 29.12
N ILE A 598 10.38 17.85 28.08
CA ILE A 598 9.82 19.21 28.11
C ILE A 598 8.33 19.24 28.45
N LYS A 599 7.72 18.10 28.80
CA LYS A 599 6.32 18.07 29.17
C LYS A 599 6.13 18.77 30.52
N GLY A 600 5.23 19.76 30.56
CA GLY A 600 4.92 20.52 31.77
C GLY A 600 5.87 21.67 32.07
N THR A 601 6.82 21.97 31.18
CA THR A 601 7.62 23.19 31.28
C THR A 601 6.79 24.39 30.79
N SER A 602 7.04 25.59 31.32
CA SER A 602 6.28 26.81 31.00
C SER A 602 6.47 27.31 29.57
N ASP A 603 7.38 26.68 28.84
CA ASP A 603 7.96 27.16 27.59
C ASP A 603 7.49 26.31 26.38
N ALA A 604 6.56 25.37 26.58
CA ALA A 604 5.88 24.59 25.55
C ALA A 604 4.37 24.47 25.84
N PRO A 605 3.49 24.49 24.82
CA PRO A 605 2.08 24.21 25.01
C PRO A 605 1.86 22.77 25.52
N LYS A 606 0.70 22.48 26.11
CA LYS A 606 0.36 21.11 26.51
C LYS A 606 0.24 20.23 25.26
N PHE A 607 0.97 19.12 25.22
CA PHE A 607 0.97 18.20 24.06
C PHE A 607 0.92 16.73 24.49
N ARG A 608 0.55 15.87 23.55
CA ARG A 608 0.60 14.41 23.67
C ARG A 608 1.13 13.78 22.41
N ILE A 609 2.06 12.84 22.56
CA ILE A 609 2.68 12.13 21.43
C ILE A 609 1.93 10.82 21.16
N TYR A 610 1.62 10.57 19.90
CA TYR A 610 1.01 9.36 19.36
C TYR A 610 2.01 8.68 18.42
N LEU A 611 2.34 7.42 18.70
CA LEU A 611 3.21 6.59 17.89
C LEU A 611 2.38 5.71 16.95
N LEU A 612 2.55 5.87 15.65
CA LEU A 612 1.89 5.08 14.62
C LEU A 612 2.89 4.13 13.98
N SER A 613 2.65 2.82 14.02
CA SER A 613 3.54 1.80 13.47
C SER A 613 2.98 1.21 12.18
N LEU A 614 3.71 1.35 11.07
CA LEU A 614 3.39 0.76 9.77
C LEU A 614 4.23 -0.51 9.59
N VAL A 615 3.63 -1.68 9.83
CA VAL A 615 4.32 -2.98 9.85
C VAL A 615 3.64 -4.02 8.96
N SER A 616 4.36 -5.09 8.61
CA SER A 616 3.80 -6.28 7.97
C SER A 616 3.56 -7.37 9.02
N GLY A 617 2.39 -8.00 8.97
CA GLY A 617 1.89 -8.91 10.01
C GLY A 617 2.48 -10.32 9.99
N GLN A 618 3.53 -10.60 9.20
CA GLN A 618 4.07 -11.95 9.02
C GLN A 618 5.38 -12.15 9.81
N PHE A 619 5.26 -12.84 10.94
CA PHE A 619 6.41 -13.39 11.68
C PHE A 619 6.38 -14.90 11.48
N GLY A 620 7.12 -15.37 10.48
CA GLY A 620 7.13 -16.79 10.10
C GLY A 620 7.76 -17.66 11.18
N ASP A 621 7.10 -18.77 11.49
CA ASP A 621 7.70 -19.92 12.19
C ASP A 621 8.23 -20.89 11.12
N HIS A 622 9.49 -21.31 11.25
CA HIS A 622 10.18 -22.11 10.22
C HIS A 622 10.38 -23.54 10.70
N GLY A 623 9.84 -24.52 9.96
CA GLY A 623 10.03 -25.94 10.24
C GLY A 623 11.38 -26.53 9.80
N SER A 624 11.67 -27.75 10.24
CA SER A 624 12.88 -28.50 9.89
C SER A 624 12.96 -28.82 8.38
N PHE A 625 14.16 -28.86 7.81
CA PHE A 625 14.38 -29.20 6.39
C PHE A 625 15.68 -29.99 6.18
N MET A 626 15.85 -30.60 4.99
CA MET A 626 16.93 -31.58 4.69
C MET A 626 18.38 -31.06 4.75
N PHE A 627 18.62 -29.77 4.99
CA PHE A 627 19.96 -29.19 5.24
C PHE A 627 19.97 -28.24 6.44
N GLY A 628 19.13 -28.51 7.45
CA GLY A 628 19.00 -27.77 8.71
C GLY A 628 20.33 -27.23 9.22
N GLU A 629 21.20 -28.13 9.65
CA GLU A 629 22.46 -27.81 10.33
C GLU A 629 23.38 -26.83 9.57
N LEU A 630 23.37 -26.83 8.22
CA LEU A 630 24.20 -25.92 7.43
C LEU A 630 23.64 -24.49 7.39
N MET A 631 22.31 -24.34 7.39
CA MET A 631 21.66 -23.04 7.24
C MET A 631 21.08 -22.50 8.53
N GLU A 632 20.92 -23.32 9.58
CA GLU A 632 20.37 -22.87 10.86
C GLU A 632 21.11 -21.65 11.44
N PRO A 633 22.46 -21.52 11.36
CA PRO A 633 23.13 -20.28 11.80
C PRO A 633 22.67 -19.03 11.03
N VAL A 634 22.53 -19.15 9.70
CA VAL A 634 22.07 -18.04 8.85
C VAL A 634 20.59 -17.74 9.10
N ARG A 635 19.77 -18.79 9.25
CA ARG A 635 18.34 -18.66 9.59
C ARG A 635 18.14 -18.00 10.94
N ALA A 636 18.84 -18.47 11.98
CA ALA A 636 18.76 -17.89 13.31
C ALA A 636 19.14 -16.39 13.30
N LEU A 637 20.20 -16.02 12.57
CA LEU A 637 20.59 -14.62 12.40
C LEU A 637 19.48 -13.79 11.71
N LEU A 638 18.88 -14.30 10.64
CA LEU A 638 17.77 -13.65 9.93
C LEU A 638 16.46 -13.62 10.74
N SER A 639 16.17 -14.65 11.54
CA SER A 639 15.00 -14.74 12.41
C SER A 639 15.13 -13.83 13.63
N THR A 640 16.34 -13.63 14.15
CA THR A 640 16.59 -12.70 15.27
C THR A 640 16.17 -11.28 14.89
N ARG A 641 16.40 -10.88 13.63
CA ARG A 641 15.93 -9.62 13.05
C ARG A 641 14.41 -9.47 13.14
N SER A 642 13.63 -10.50 12.74
CA SER A 642 12.16 -10.42 12.79
C SER A 642 11.64 -10.47 14.22
N SER A 643 12.28 -11.24 15.11
CA SER A 643 11.92 -11.29 16.53
C SER A 643 12.13 -9.94 17.24
N ARG A 644 13.13 -9.15 16.88
CA ARG A 644 13.36 -7.82 17.49
C ARG A 644 12.23 -6.83 17.21
N THR A 645 11.62 -6.88 16.04
CA THR A 645 10.40 -6.09 15.75
C THR A 645 9.25 -6.47 16.68
N TYR A 646 9.08 -7.75 17.01
CA TYR A 646 8.07 -8.18 17.98
C TYR A 646 8.33 -7.60 19.39
N VAL A 647 9.60 -7.56 19.83
CA VAL A 647 9.99 -6.94 21.10
C VAL A 647 9.69 -5.43 21.10
N ALA A 648 10.05 -4.73 20.02
CA ALA A 648 9.80 -3.30 19.89
C ALA A 648 8.30 -2.95 19.90
N LEU A 649 7.46 -3.76 19.23
CA LEU A 649 6.00 -3.63 19.26
C LEU A 649 5.43 -3.80 20.68
N ASN A 650 5.95 -4.76 21.46
CA ASN A 650 5.55 -4.95 22.85
C ASN A 650 6.00 -3.77 23.73
N HIS A 651 7.19 -3.22 23.50
CA HIS A 651 7.67 -2.01 24.19
C HIS A 651 6.75 -0.82 23.90
N ALA A 652 6.40 -0.59 22.62
CA ALA A 652 5.50 0.49 22.22
C ALA A 652 4.10 0.38 22.83
N THR A 653 3.54 -0.83 22.90
CA THR A 653 2.23 -1.08 23.53
C THR A 653 2.22 -0.73 25.03
N ASN A 654 3.39 -0.76 25.68
CA ASN A 654 3.51 -0.44 27.11
C ASN A 654 3.72 1.05 27.41
N ILE A 655 3.91 1.92 26.41
CA ILE A 655 4.09 3.38 26.62
C ILE A 655 2.89 3.95 27.41
N ASP A 656 1.67 3.52 27.08
CA ASP A 656 0.44 3.99 27.72
C ASP A 656 0.22 3.49 29.15
N ARG A 657 0.91 2.42 29.57
CA ARG A 657 0.70 1.79 30.88
C ARG A 657 1.39 2.51 32.03
N ARG A 658 2.17 3.56 31.77
CA ARG A 658 2.71 4.43 32.83
C ARG A 658 1.64 5.49 33.15
N PRO A 659 0.84 5.36 34.23
CA PRO A 659 -0.13 6.38 34.58
C PRO A 659 0.60 7.70 34.84
N GLY A 660 0.20 8.76 34.14
CA GLY A 660 0.54 10.10 34.59
C GLY A 660 -0.04 10.32 35.99
N SER A 661 0.69 11.01 36.87
CA SER A 661 0.28 11.31 38.25
C SER A 661 -1.02 12.12 38.38
N ASP A 662 -1.59 12.59 37.26
CA ASP A 662 -2.77 13.47 37.19
C ASP A 662 -4.06 12.80 36.67
N VAL A 663 -4.13 11.45 36.62
CA VAL A 663 -5.30 10.79 36.01
C VAL A 663 -6.35 10.46 37.07
N THR A 664 -7.37 11.30 37.17
CA THR A 664 -8.69 10.85 37.65
C THR A 664 -9.27 9.84 36.65
N PRO A 665 -9.91 8.74 37.09
CA PRO A 665 -10.49 7.69 36.21
C PRO A 665 -11.56 8.15 35.20
N SER A 666 -11.92 9.45 35.19
CA SER A 666 -13.07 10.02 34.49
C SER A 666 -12.80 10.50 33.07
N VAL A 667 -11.55 10.66 32.62
CA VAL A 667 -11.26 11.22 31.28
C VAL A 667 -10.94 10.10 30.28
N GLN A 668 -11.87 9.83 29.36
CA GLN A 668 -11.69 8.88 28.25
C GLN A 668 -10.66 9.40 27.23
N ARG A 669 -9.72 8.55 26.81
CA ARG A 669 -8.62 8.91 25.89
C ARG A 669 -8.30 7.74 24.96
N PHE A 670 -7.87 8.06 23.73
CA PHE A 670 -7.31 7.04 22.84
C PHE A 670 -5.93 6.57 23.32
N PRO A 671 -5.59 5.30 23.07
CA PRO A 671 -4.22 4.83 23.20
C PRO A 671 -3.26 5.69 22.36
N THR A 672 -2.06 5.96 22.88
CA THR A 672 -1.01 6.68 22.17
C THR A 672 -0.31 5.80 21.14
N PHE A 673 -0.43 4.48 21.23
CA PHE A 673 0.11 3.56 20.22
C PHE A 673 -0.97 3.07 19.25
N GLY A 674 -0.72 3.25 17.95
CA GLY A 674 -1.53 2.70 16.85
C GLY A 674 -0.68 1.86 15.91
N ARG A 675 -1.25 0.77 15.38
CA ARG A 675 -0.56 -0.15 14.47
C ARG A 675 -1.38 -0.37 13.22
N ILE A 676 -0.69 -0.47 12.09
CA ILE A 676 -1.22 -0.88 10.79
C ILE A 676 -0.50 -2.13 10.33
N ASP A 677 -1.29 -3.12 9.90
CA ASP A 677 -0.79 -4.40 9.43
C ASP A 677 -1.11 -4.61 7.96
N ILE A 678 -0.07 -4.91 7.17
CA ILE A 678 -0.25 -5.49 5.85
C ILE A 678 -0.05 -7.00 5.91
N THR A 679 -0.99 -7.74 5.33
CA THR A 679 -0.94 -9.19 5.18
C THR A 679 -0.93 -9.61 3.71
N GLY A 680 0.10 -10.35 3.28
CA GLY A 680 0.14 -11.02 1.98
C GLY A 680 -0.75 -12.25 1.97
N SER A 681 -2.08 -12.06 1.92
CA SER A 681 -3.06 -13.15 2.09
C SER A 681 -3.10 -14.15 0.93
N PHE A 682 -2.71 -13.73 -0.28
CA PHE A 682 -2.78 -14.54 -1.50
C PHE A 682 -1.40 -15.03 -1.98
N TYR A 683 -0.34 -14.32 -1.59
CA TYR A 683 1.06 -14.65 -1.86
C TYR A 683 1.97 -13.79 -0.95
N ASN A 684 3.23 -14.21 -0.82
CA ASN A 684 4.24 -13.43 -0.10
C ASN A 684 4.57 -12.15 -0.86
N LEU A 685 4.67 -11.04 -0.12
CA LEU A 685 5.07 -9.75 -0.69
C LEU A 685 6.59 -9.73 -0.93
N PRO A 686 7.07 -9.41 -2.13
CA PRO A 686 8.47 -9.55 -2.50
C PRO A 686 9.35 -8.49 -1.83
N LEU A 687 10.51 -8.90 -1.31
CA LEU A 687 11.52 -8.02 -0.71
C LEU A 687 12.42 -7.27 -1.74
N GLY A 688 11.95 -7.05 -2.97
CA GLY A 688 12.75 -6.38 -4.01
C GLY A 688 12.24 -4.98 -4.37
N TRP A 689 12.34 -4.61 -5.64
CA TRP A 689 12.29 -3.22 -6.11
C TRP A 689 11.34 -2.97 -7.29
N THR A 690 10.41 -3.88 -7.57
CA THR A 690 9.29 -3.63 -8.51
C THR A 690 8.09 -4.51 -8.16
N LEU A 691 6.88 -4.02 -8.41
CA LEU A 691 5.60 -4.67 -8.10
C LEU A 691 4.67 -4.69 -9.32
N SER A 692 3.74 -5.65 -9.38
CA SER A 692 2.61 -5.59 -10.30
C SER A 692 1.55 -4.60 -9.81
N GLN A 693 0.68 -4.11 -10.72
CA GLN A 693 -0.41 -3.22 -10.35
C GLN A 693 -1.35 -3.90 -9.34
N LYS A 694 -1.55 -5.22 -9.46
CA LYS A 694 -2.37 -6.00 -8.53
C LYS A 694 -1.78 -6.04 -7.13
N THR A 695 -0.47 -6.24 -6.99
CA THR A 695 0.19 -6.19 -5.68
C THR A 695 0.08 -4.80 -5.06
N GLU A 696 0.23 -3.75 -5.86
CA GLU A 696 0.02 -2.37 -5.40
C GLU A 696 -1.42 -2.08 -4.95
N ASP A 697 -2.41 -2.61 -5.67
CA ASP A 697 -3.83 -2.47 -5.32
C ASP A 697 -4.13 -3.19 -3.99
N ILE A 698 -3.54 -4.36 -3.72
CA ILE A 698 -3.65 -5.06 -2.42
C ILE A 698 -3.11 -4.18 -1.28
N ILE A 699 -1.95 -3.55 -1.48
CA ILE A 699 -1.34 -2.65 -0.49
C ILE A 699 -2.21 -1.40 -0.29
N SER A 700 -2.73 -0.84 -1.39
CA SER A 700 -3.65 0.31 -1.38
C SER A 700 -4.92 0.05 -0.57
N LEU A 701 -5.55 -1.12 -0.78
CA LEU A 701 -6.75 -1.52 -0.05
C LEU A 701 -6.46 -1.73 1.45
N SER A 702 -5.23 -2.12 1.80
CA SER A 702 -4.81 -2.29 3.19
C SER A 702 -4.45 -0.96 3.88
N SER A 703 -4.24 0.11 3.11
CA SER A 703 -3.85 1.45 3.62
C SER A 703 -5.01 2.25 4.24
N GLY A 704 -6.17 1.61 4.45
CA GLY A 704 -7.30 2.14 5.21
C GLY A 704 -8.43 2.68 4.34
N ARG A 705 -9.64 2.24 4.69
CA ARG A 705 -10.97 2.63 4.20
C ARG A 705 -11.81 3.01 5.42
N PHE A 706 -11.65 4.24 5.92
CA PHE A 706 -12.26 4.67 7.18
C PHE A 706 -13.77 4.40 7.30
N TRP A 707 -14.50 4.31 6.17
CA TRP A 707 -15.91 3.96 6.12
C TRP A 707 -16.25 2.50 6.49
N ASP A 708 -15.26 1.60 6.52
CA ASP A 708 -15.40 0.21 6.98
C ASP A 708 -15.00 0.04 8.47
N CYS A 709 -14.68 1.13 9.17
CA CYS A 709 -14.35 1.07 10.59
C CYS A 709 -15.54 0.62 11.44
N VAL A 710 -15.33 -0.42 12.28
CA VAL A 710 -16.23 -0.79 13.37
C VAL A 710 -15.42 -0.84 14.67
N PRO A 711 -15.45 0.25 15.48
CA PRO A 711 -14.55 0.42 16.61
C PRO A 711 -14.90 -0.47 17.81
N LYS A 712 -13.87 -0.99 18.48
CA LYS A 712 -13.92 -1.53 19.86
C LYS A 712 -13.82 -0.40 20.89
N ASP A 713 -13.74 -0.75 22.18
CA ASP A 713 -13.53 0.21 23.29
C ASP A 713 -12.28 1.08 23.14
N ASP A 714 -11.21 0.52 22.60
CA ASP A 714 -9.96 1.21 22.30
C ASP A 714 -9.96 1.84 20.90
N PHE A 715 -11.10 1.83 20.21
CA PHE A 715 -11.30 2.20 18.82
C PHE A 715 -10.51 1.38 17.80
N ASP A 716 -9.97 0.22 18.16
CA ASP A 716 -9.39 -0.70 17.18
C ASP A 716 -10.49 -1.39 16.35
N GLN A 717 -10.11 -1.82 15.15
CA GLN A 717 -11.00 -2.56 14.27
C GLN A 717 -11.47 -3.87 14.93
N SER A 718 -12.79 -4.01 15.08
CA SER A 718 -13.42 -5.23 15.63
C SER A 718 -13.43 -6.41 14.66
N ARG A 719 -13.37 -6.13 13.36
CA ARG A 719 -13.48 -7.14 12.29
C ARG A 719 -12.12 -7.70 11.90
N LYS A 720 -12.02 -9.04 11.82
CA LYS A 720 -10.79 -9.75 11.38
C LYS A 720 -10.56 -9.73 9.86
N LYS A 721 -11.59 -9.40 9.07
CA LYS A 721 -11.55 -9.39 7.59
C LYS A 721 -11.49 -7.97 7.00
N GLN A 722 -11.08 -6.99 7.80
CA GLN A 722 -10.92 -5.60 7.42
C GLN A 722 -9.55 -5.10 7.89
N SER A 723 -9.11 -3.96 7.36
CA SER A 723 -7.83 -3.39 7.79
C SER A 723 -7.98 -2.71 9.15
N ASN A 724 -6.96 -2.83 10.01
CA ASN A 724 -6.89 -2.02 11.21
C ASN A 724 -6.64 -0.53 10.91
N ALA A 725 -6.11 -0.20 9.72
CA ALA A 725 -5.97 1.17 9.26
C ALA A 725 -7.30 1.91 9.15
N ASP A 726 -8.42 1.21 8.89
CA ASP A 726 -9.75 1.80 8.74
C ASP A 726 -10.13 2.61 9.98
N CYS A 727 -10.04 2.00 11.16
CA CYS A 727 -10.37 2.68 12.41
C CYS A 727 -9.28 3.63 12.88
N LEU A 728 -8.02 3.41 12.50
CA LEU A 728 -6.95 4.34 12.80
C LEU A 728 -7.17 5.70 12.11
N GLN A 729 -7.63 5.71 10.86
CA GLN A 729 -8.01 6.94 10.15
C GLN A 729 -9.11 7.72 10.92
N VAL A 730 -10.11 7.02 11.46
CA VAL A 730 -11.19 7.61 12.28
C VAL A 730 -10.64 8.14 13.63
N LYS A 731 -9.72 7.43 14.28
CA LYS A 731 -9.03 7.94 15.49
C LYS A 731 -8.31 9.26 15.22
N LEU A 732 -7.53 9.32 14.15
CA LEU A 732 -6.79 10.52 13.77
C LEU A 732 -7.73 11.69 13.46
N PHE A 733 -8.86 11.43 12.79
CA PHE A 733 -9.92 12.43 12.62
C PHE A 733 -10.38 13.02 13.95
N HIS A 734 -10.76 12.20 14.93
CA HIS A 734 -11.25 12.69 16.22
C HIS A 734 -10.19 13.44 17.02
N LEU A 735 -8.92 13.03 16.94
CA LEU A 735 -7.80 13.74 17.55
C LEU A 735 -7.61 15.13 16.94
N LEU A 736 -7.60 15.22 15.61
CA LEU A 736 -7.38 16.47 14.89
C LEU A 736 -8.59 17.42 14.96
N ASN A 737 -9.81 16.90 15.01
CA ASN A 737 -11.02 17.73 15.08
C ASN A 737 -11.37 18.15 16.52
N GLY A 738 -10.74 17.56 17.54
CA GLY A 738 -11.06 17.82 18.95
C GLY A 738 -12.35 17.14 19.43
N SER A 739 -12.80 16.07 18.75
CA SER A 739 -14.10 15.40 19.01
C SER A 739 -13.97 14.07 19.76
N VAL A 740 -12.87 13.84 20.48
CA VAL A 740 -12.58 12.59 21.21
C VAL A 740 -13.68 12.22 22.22
N ALA A 741 -14.10 13.16 23.07
CA ALA A 741 -15.12 12.88 24.09
C ALA A 741 -16.45 12.46 23.46
N SER A 742 -16.93 13.21 22.46
CA SER A 742 -18.15 12.90 21.71
C SER A 742 -18.07 11.53 21.02
N ALA A 743 -16.88 11.13 20.53
CA ALA A 743 -16.68 9.82 19.92
C ALA A 743 -16.88 8.68 20.93
N PHE A 744 -16.32 8.79 22.14
CA PHE A 744 -16.51 7.76 23.17
C PHE A 744 -17.91 7.76 23.77
N GLU A 745 -18.55 8.92 23.92
CA GLU A 745 -19.96 9.01 24.30
C GLU A 745 -20.83 8.28 23.26
N THR A 746 -20.61 8.58 21.98
CA THR A 746 -21.28 7.91 20.86
C THR A 746 -21.07 6.39 20.90
N LEU A 747 -19.85 5.93 21.15
CA LEU A 747 -19.55 4.49 21.25
C LEU A 747 -20.24 3.84 22.45
N ARG A 748 -20.24 4.53 23.61
CA ARG A 748 -20.91 4.06 24.83
C ARG A 748 -22.41 3.94 24.59
N ASP A 749 -23.03 4.95 24.01
CA ASP A 749 -24.47 4.98 23.76
C ASP A 749 -24.86 3.88 22.76
N ALA A 750 -24.05 3.65 21.72
CA ALA A 750 -24.22 2.52 20.79
C ALA A 750 -24.10 1.15 21.49
N LYS A 751 -23.24 1.02 22.50
CA LYS A 751 -23.11 -0.21 23.30
C LYS A 751 -24.25 -0.40 24.28
N LEU A 752 -24.67 0.66 24.96
CA LEU A 752 -25.81 0.64 25.87
C LEU A 752 -27.08 0.25 25.13
N ALA A 753 -27.27 0.82 23.93
CA ALA A 753 -28.25 0.33 22.98
C ALA A 753 -28.08 -1.17 22.84
N LYS A 754 -26.96 -1.64 22.28
CA LYS A 754 -26.74 -3.08 22.01
C LYS A 754 -27.01 -4.00 23.19
N ALA A 755 -26.65 -3.60 24.40
CA ALA A 755 -26.85 -4.36 25.62
C ALA A 755 -28.34 -4.46 26.00
N ALA A 756 -29.10 -3.36 25.89
CA ALA A 756 -30.50 -3.29 26.31
C ALA A 756 -31.40 -4.32 25.60
N TYR A 757 -31.04 -4.73 24.39
CA TYR A 757 -31.81 -5.69 23.58
C TYR A 757 -31.02 -6.95 23.20
N ALA A 758 -29.83 -7.16 23.79
CA ALA A 758 -28.99 -8.32 23.47
C ALA A 758 -29.70 -9.64 23.76
N ASP A 759 -30.45 -9.72 24.85
CA ASP A 759 -31.21 -10.91 25.24
C ASP A 759 -32.39 -11.17 24.30
N GLU A 760 -33.02 -10.13 23.76
CA GLU A 760 -34.10 -10.27 22.78
C GLU A 760 -33.57 -10.70 21.40
N LEU A 761 -32.44 -10.14 20.95
CA LEU A 761 -31.73 -10.60 19.75
C LEU A 761 -31.15 -12.02 19.91
N ALA A 762 -30.84 -12.45 21.14
CA ALA A 762 -30.30 -13.78 21.42
C ALA A 762 -31.39 -14.85 21.47
N LYS A 763 -32.60 -14.51 21.94
CA LYS A 763 -33.79 -15.38 21.95
C LYS A 763 -34.44 -15.53 20.56
N GLU A 764 -33.88 -14.87 19.57
CA GLU A 764 -34.47 -14.70 18.25
C GLU A 764 -34.47 -15.99 17.43
N TYR A 765 -35.66 -16.47 17.06
CA TYR A 765 -35.81 -17.54 16.08
C TYR A 765 -35.26 -17.08 14.73
N ARG A 766 -34.29 -17.83 14.19
CA ARG A 766 -33.70 -17.55 12.87
C ARG A 766 -34.32 -18.50 11.85
N PRO A 767 -35.40 -18.10 11.16
CA PRO A 767 -35.96 -18.91 10.08
C PRO A 767 -34.92 -19.15 9.00
N ALA A 768 -35.13 -20.22 8.21
CA ALA A 768 -34.31 -20.45 7.03
C ALA A 768 -34.44 -19.25 6.08
N SER A 769 -33.31 -18.80 5.52
CA SER A 769 -33.32 -17.65 4.62
C SER A 769 -34.18 -17.91 3.39
N LYS A 770 -35.18 -17.07 3.15
CA LYS A 770 -36.00 -17.09 1.92
C LYS A 770 -35.14 -16.74 0.72
N ILE A 771 -34.21 -15.80 0.91
CA ILE A 771 -33.24 -15.36 -0.11
C ILE A 771 -31.86 -15.38 0.52
N LYS A 772 -30.90 -16.02 -0.16
CA LYS A 772 -29.50 -16.00 0.29
C LYS A 772 -28.93 -14.58 0.12
N PRO A 773 -28.36 -13.97 1.18
CA PRO A 773 -27.87 -12.58 1.08
C PRO A 773 -26.74 -12.38 0.07
N GLN A 774 -25.76 -13.29 0.02
CA GLN A 774 -24.55 -13.09 -0.78
C GLN A 774 -24.82 -13.01 -2.30
N PRO A 775 -25.62 -13.90 -2.92
CA PRO A 775 -25.99 -13.75 -4.33
C PRO A 775 -26.70 -12.43 -4.65
N LEU A 776 -27.64 -12.01 -3.80
CA LEU A 776 -28.36 -10.75 -3.99
C LEU A 776 -27.40 -9.55 -3.93
N LEU A 777 -26.55 -9.52 -2.92
CA LEU A 777 -25.54 -8.47 -2.72
C LEU A 777 -24.55 -8.41 -3.87
N ALA A 778 -24.07 -9.56 -4.36
CA ALA A 778 -23.18 -9.64 -5.50
C ALA A 778 -23.84 -9.14 -6.80
N CYS A 779 -25.12 -9.48 -7.01
CA CYS A 779 -25.91 -8.95 -8.12
C CYS A 779 -26.08 -7.43 -8.02
N TYR A 780 -26.43 -6.91 -6.84
CA TYR A 780 -26.55 -5.47 -6.61
C TYR A 780 -25.23 -4.74 -6.87
N GLU A 781 -24.11 -5.23 -6.33
CA GLU A 781 -22.79 -4.67 -6.58
C GLU A 781 -22.48 -4.61 -8.07
N SER A 782 -22.71 -5.70 -8.80
CA SER A 782 -22.45 -5.78 -10.24
C SER A 782 -23.36 -4.85 -11.04
N LYS A 783 -24.67 -5.01 -10.92
CA LYS A 783 -25.67 -4.33 -11.78
C LYS A 783 -25.89 -2.87 -11.41
N TRP A 784 -25.61 -2.48 -10.17
CA TRP A 784 -25.82 -1.11 -9.71
C TRP A 784 -24.53 -0.32 -9.55
N LEU A 785 -23.59 -0.82 -8.75
CA LEU A 785 -22.37 -0.06 -8.43
C LEU A 785 -21.37 -0.10 -9.59
N GLN A 786 -21.09 -1.30 -10.14
CA GLN A 786 -20.07 -1.48 -11.17
C GLN A 786 -20.52 -1.00 -12.54
N GLU A 787 -21.73 -1.34 -13.00
CA GLU A 787 -22.24 -0.89 -14.30
C GLU A 787 -22.38 0.64 -14.37
N ARG A 788 -22.95 1.27 -13.33
CA ARG A 788 -23.08 2.72 -13.25
C ARG A 788 -21.73 3.41 -13.13
N GLY A 789 -20.81 2.84 -12.33
CA GLY A 789 -19.43 3.32 -12.23
C GLY A 789 -18.73 3.30 -13.59
N TYR A 790 -18.92 2.22 -14.35
CA TYR A 790 -18.34 2.05 -15.68
C TYR A 790 -18.94 3.02 -16.70
N GLN A 791 -20.25 3.24 -16.68
CA GLN A 791 -20.91 4.24 -17.53
C GLN A 791 -20.38 5.65 -17.24
N LYS A 792 -20.31 6.05 -15.96
CA LYS A 792 -19.71 7.34 -15.58
C LYS A 792 -18.26 7.47 -16.04
N TYR A 793 -17.49 6.38 -15.96
CA TYR A 793 -16.12 6.35 -16.45
C TYR A 793 -16.06 6.55 -17.96
N HIS A 794 -16.89 5.83 -18.71
CA HIS A 794 -16.99 5.97 -20.16
C HIS A 794 -17.36 7.40 -20.56
N ASP A 795 -18.30 8.04 -19.85
CA ASP A 795 -18.66 9.44 -20.08
C ASP A 795 -17.48 10.39 -19.84
N LYS A 796 -16.67 10.14 -18.80
CA LYS A 796 -15.43 10.89 -18.53
C LYS A 796 -14.40 10.70 -19.65
N VAL A 797 -14.21 9.47 -20.14
CA VAL A 797 -13.31 9.18 -21.27
C VAL A 797 -13.79 9.90 -22.53
N SER A 798 -15.08 9.81 -22.88
CA SER A 798 -15.65 10.54 -24.02
C SER A 798 -15.57 12.06 -23.87
N ALA A 799 -15.64 12.59 -22.64
CA ALA A 799 -15.39 14.01 -22.38
C ALA A 799 -13.91 14.38 -22.58
N TYR A 800 -12.98 13.55 -22.09
CA TYR A 800 -11.54 13.71 -22.29
C TYR A 800 -11.16 13.67 -23.77
N GLU A 801 -11.68 12.71 -24.54
CA GLU A 801 -11.42 12.60 -25.98
C GLU A 801 -11.87 13.85 -26.73
N ARG A 802 -13.06 14.39 -26.41
CA ARG A 802 -13.54 15.66 -26.95
C ARG A 802 -12.64 16.83 -26.58
N GLN A 803 -12.21 16.91 -25.32
CA GLN A 803 -11.28 17.94 -24.85
C GLN A 803 -9.90 17.82 -25.51
N LEU A 804 -9.39 16.60 -25.72
CA LEU A 804 -8.12 16.33 -26.37
C LEU A 804 -8.17 16.72 -27.84
N ALA A 805 -9.24 16.34 -28.55
CA ALA A 805 -9.45 16.74 -29.94
C ALA A 805 -9.51 18.27 -30.08
N GLN A 806 -10.20 18.96 -29.16
CA GLN A 806 -10.25 20.42 -29.11
C GLN A 806 -8.88 21.02 -28.80
N SER A 807 -8.14 20.45 -27.86
CA SER A 807 -6.79 20.87 -27.50
C SER A 807 -5.81 20.76 -28.67
N ILE A 808 -5.89 19.67 -29.44
CA ILE A 808 -5.11 19.47 -30.67
C ILE A 808 -5.47 20.53 -31.71
N LYS A 809 -6.77 20.80 -31.91
CA LYS A 809 -7.26 21.80 -32.85
C LYS A 809 -6.80 23.22 -32.48
N ASP A 810 -6.89 23.56 -31.20
CA ASP A 810 -6.58 24.88 -30.65
C ASP A 810 -5.10 25.05 -30.28
N HIS A 811 -4.25 24.05 -30.59
CA HIS A 811 -2.82 24.01 -30.20
C HIS A 811 -2.59 24.30 -28.71
N SER A 812 -3.57 23.93 -27.88
CA SER A 812 -3.55 24.12 -26.44
C SER A 812 -2.96 22.88 -25.74
N PRO A 813 -2.52 22.99 -24.47
CA PRO A 813 -2.00 21.85 -23.72
C PRO A 813 -3.07 20.78 -23.48
N ALA A 814 -2.75 19.52 -23.80
CA ALA A 814 -3.66 18.39 -23.64
C ALA A 814 -4.34 18.37 -22.25
N PRO A 815 -5.61 17.93 -22.16
CA PRO A 815 -6.25 17.65 -20.87
C PRO A 815 -5.47 16.56 -20.12
N ALA A 816 -5.63 16.52 -18.79
CA ALA A 816 -5.01 15.47 -17.99
C ALA A 816 -5.60 14.09 -18.38
N PRO A 817 -4.77 13.05 -18.57
CA PRO A 817 -5.26 11.73 -18.95
C PRO A 817 -6.20 11.16 -17.89
N VAL A 818 -7.24 10.47 -18.33
CA VAL A 818 -8.18 9.78 -17.43
C VAL A 818 -7.51 8.50 -16.91
N PRO A 819 -7.41 8.29 -15.58
CA PRO A 819 -6.83 7.07 -15.02
C PRO A 819 -7.68 5.85 -15.37
N PRO A 820 -7.14 4.62 -15.44
CA PRO A 820 -7.92 3.42 -15.78
C PRO A 820 -9.09 3.19 -14.81
N TYR A 821 -10.19 2.62 -15.33
CA TYR A 821 -11.38 2.33 -14.52
C TYR A 821 -11.07 1.33 -13.40
N ARG A 822 -11.35 1.72 -12.16
CA ARG A 822 -11.35 0.83 -11.00
C ARG A 822 -12.79 0.47 -10.65
N LYS A 823 -13.06 -0.83 -10.51
CA LYS A 823 -14.40 -1.31 -10.14
C LYS A 823 -14.77 -0.80 -8.75
N SER A 824 -15.97 -0.26 -8.62
CA SER A 824 -16.55 0.05 -7.31
C SER A 824 -17.00 -1.23 -6.62
N TYR A 825 -16.71 -1.33 -5.32
CA TYR A 825 -17.14 -2.45 -4.49
C TYR A 825 -18.03 -1.94 -3.35
N MET A 826 -19.04 -2.73 -3.01
CA MET A 826 -19.89 -2.45 -1.87
C MET A 826 -19.05 -2.50 -0.59
N ALA A 827 -19.17 -1.49 0.25
CA ALA A 827 -18.50 -1.48 1.55
C ALA A 827 -19.15 -2.50 2.50
N TYR A 828 -18.41 -2.96 3.49
CA TYR A 828 -18.90 -3.95 4.44
C TYR A 828 -20.10 -3.42 5.22
N PHE A 829 -20.01 -2.17 5.67
CA PHE A 829 -21.09 -1.57 6.44
C PHE A 829 -22.40 -1.51 5.65
N GLN A 830 -22.35 -1.23 4.34
CA GLN A 830 -23.54 -1.27 3.46
C GLN A 830 -24.11 -2.69 3.37
N ALA A 831 -23.25 -3.69 3.22
CA ALA A 831 -23.67 -5.09 3.10
C ALA A 831 -24.41 -5.57 4.37
N GLU A 832 -24.00 -5.13 5.55
CA GLU A 832 -24.69 -5.44 6.81
C GLU A 832 -26.10 -4.87 6.89
N GLN A 833 -26.32 -3.66 6.39
CA GLN A 833 -27.65 -3.04 6.37
C GLN A 833 -28.63 -3.90 5.56
N VAL A 834 -28.21 -4.35 4.37
CA VAL A 834 -29.03 -5.22 3.53
C VAL A 834 -29.22 -6.60 4.14
N LYS A 835 -28.18 -7.20 4.75
CA LYS A 835 -28.31 -8.49 5.46
C LYS A 835 -29.35 -8.40 6.59
N ALA A 836 -29.38 -7.30 7.34
CA ALA A 836 -30.36 -7.09 8.39
C ALA A 836 -31.79 -6.97 7.84
N LEU A 837 -31.99 -6.25 6.72
CA LEU A 837 -33.29 -6.19 6.05
C LEU A 837 -33.78 -7.56 5.56
N LEU A 838 -32.88 -8.38 5.01
CA LEU A 838 -33.21 -9.75 4.59
C LEU A 838 -33.56 -10.65 5.77
N GLN A 839 -32.88 -10.49 6.92
CA GLN A 839 -33.21 -11.22 8.14
C GLN A 839 -34.62 -10.89 8.63
N GLU A 840 -35.06 -9.63 8.56
CA GLU A 840 -36.45 -9.26 8.89
C GLU A 840 -37.45 -9.76 7.85
N TRP A 841 -37.09 -9.75 6.57
CA TRP A 841 -37.91 -10.35 5.51
C TRP A 841 -38.15 -11.85 5.74
N ASP A 842 -37.13 -12.57 6.20
CA ASP A 842 -37.23 -14.00 6.49
C ASP A 842 -38.21 -14.31 7.63
N ARG A 843 -38.43 -13.35 8.55
CA ARG A 843 -39.31 -13.50 9.73
C ARG A 843 -40.80 -13.34 9.43
N ILE A 844 -41.17 -12.49 8.48
CA ILE A 844 -42.59 -12.22 8.17
C ILE A 844 -43.19 -13.30 7.27
N GLU A 845 -44.50 -13.44 7.18
CA GLU A 845 -45.11 -14.45 6.28
C GLU A 845 -45.02 -14.07 4.79
N GLU A 846 -44.87 -12.79 4.50
CA GLU A 846 -44.86 -12.26 3.13
C GLU A 846 -43.71 -12.84 2.28
N SER A 847 -43.99 -13.13 1.02
CA SER A 847 -43.03 -13.73 0.08
C SER A 847 -43.06 -13.14 -1.33
N ASP A 848 -43.90 -12.14 -1.61
CA ASP A 848 -43.92 -11.46 -2.92
C ASP A 848 -42.59 -10.70 -3.16
N PRO A 849 -41.78 -11.11 -4.15
CA PRO A 849 -40.49 -10.47 -4.42
C PRO A 849 -40.62 -9.00 -4.83
N ARG A 850 -41.79 -8.56 -5.34
CA ARG A 850 -42.03 -7.15 -5.71
C ARG A 850 -42.08 -6.24 -4.49
N ILE A 851 -42.56 -6.75 -3.36
CA ILE A 851 -42.62 -5.99 -2.10
C ILE A 851 -41.20 -5.81 -1.56
N LEU A 852 -40.43 -6.90 -1.49
CA LEU A 852 -39.03 -6.83 -1.05
C LEU A 852 -38.20 -5.93 -1.97
N ALA A 853 -38.39 -6.04 -3.29
CA ALA A 853 -37.72 -5.19 -4.26
C ALA A 853 -37.98 -3.71 -4.01
N TYR A 854 -39.24 -3.33 -3.72
CA TYR A 854 -39.57 -1.96 -3.36
C TYR A 854 -38.91 -1.52 -2.06
N ILE A 855 -38.96 -2.34 -1.00
CA ILE A 855 -38.35 -2.03 0.30
C ILE A 855 -36.85 -1.77 0.13
N LEU A 856 -36.14 -2.68 -0.55
CA LEU A 856 -34.72 -2.52 -0.82
C LEU A 856 -34.44 -1.31 -1.70
N GLY A 857 -35.26 -1.06 -2.74
CA GLY A 857 -35.11 0.09 -3.63
C GLY A 857 -35.33 1.44 -2.94
N ALA A 858 -36.37 1.54 -2.12
CA ALA A 858 -36.71 2.74 -1.34
C ALA A 858 -35.66 3.03 -0.26
N ILE A 859 -35.31 2.04 0.57
CA ILE A 859 -34.26 2.22 1.57
C ILE A 859 -32.93 2.55 0.91
N SER A 860 -32.57 1.84 -0.17
CA SER A 860 -31.35 2.16 -0.93
C SER A 860 -31.36 3.61 -1.41
N TYR A 861 -32.52 4.18 -1.79
CA TYR A 861 -32.60 5.60 -2.14
C TYR A 861 -32.44 6.51 -0.93
N ASP A 862 -33.25 6.28 0.11
CA ASP A 862 -33.40 7.16 1.28
C ASP A 862 -32.16 7.18 2.17
N SER A 863 -31.44 6.06 2.24
CA SER A 863 -30.17 5.91 2.96
C SER A 863 -28.93 6.14 2.09
N ALA A 864 -29.09 6.67 0.87
CA ALA A 864 -28.01 6.92 -0.09
C ALA A 864 -27.13 5.68 -0.36
N ASP A 865 -27.72 4.64 -0.94
CA ASP A 865 -27.10 3.34 -1.21
C ASP A 865 -26.65 2.62 0.08
N PHE A 866 -27.46 2.69 1.14
CA PHE A 866 -27.16 2.10 2.47
C PHE A 866 -25.93 2.73 3.15
N THR A 867 -25.56 3.95 2.75
CA THR A 867 -24.40 4.64 3.32
C THR A 867 -24.74 5.48 4.56
N ARG A 868 -26.00 5.87 4.73
CA ARG A 868 -26.46 6.77 5.80
C ARG A 868 -27.25 6.02 6.88
N SER A 869 -26.84 6.17 8.14
CA SER A 869 -27.55 5.65 9.33
C SER A 869 -28.05 6.75 10.27
N SER A 870 -27.60 8.00 10.08
CA SER A 870 -28.04 9.18 10.84
C SER A 870 -27.69 10.44 10.03
N GLU A 871 -28.44 11.52 10.23
CA GLU A 871 -28.10 12.84 9.68
C GLU A 871 -27.00 13.53 10.50
N ASP A 872 -26.13 14.29 9.83
CA ASP A 872 -25.09 15.09 10.49
C ASP A 872 -25.59 16.36 11.14
N PHE A 873 -24.92 16.74 12.22
CA PHE A 873 -24.97 18.08 12.78
C PHE A 873 -23.57 18.60 13.17
N SER A 874 -22.48 17.88 12.88
CA SER A 874 -21.11 18.22 13.27
C SER A 874 -20.35 18.93 12.13
N TYR A 875 -20.72 20.20 11.86
CA TYR A 875 -20.07 20.99 10.82
C TYR A 875 -18.95 21.85 11.38
N SER A 876 -17.75 21.79 10.79
CA SER A 876 -16.64 22.66 11.14
C SER A 876 -16.63 23.99 10.38
N ALA A 877 -17.42 24.10 9.30
CA ALA A 877 -17.58 25.31 8.48
C ALA A 877 -19.02 25.43 7.94
N VAL A 878 -19.51 26.66 7.78
CA VAL A 878 -20.88 26.96 7.28
C VAL A 878 -21.14 26.37 5.88
N SER A 879 -20.14 26.30 5.02
CA SER A 879 -20.26 25.74 3.65
C SER A 879 -20.59 24.25 3.62
N GLN A 880 -20.33 23.52 4.70
CA GLN A 880 -20.67 22.09 4.85
C GLN A 880 -22.14 21.87 5.13
N MET A 881 -22.77 22.86 5.76
CA MET A 881 -24.10 22.71 6.24
C MET A 881 -25.06 22.58 5.05
N PRO A 882 -25.85 21.48 4.98
CA PRO A 882 -26.87 21.28 3.97
C PRO A 882 -27.70 22.54 3.79
N ARG A 883 -28.01 22.86 2.53
CA ARG A 883 -28.79 24.06 2.21
C ARG A 883 -30.10 24.13 3.01
N LYS A 884 -30.78 22.99 3.19
CA LYS A 884 -32.00 22.89 4.01
C LYS A 884 -31.77 23.34 5.46
N TRP A 885 -30.65 23.02 6.08
CA TRP A 885 -30.33 23.44 7.44
C TRP A 885 -29.97 24.92 7.50
N ARG A 886 -29.24 25.45 6.50
CA ARG A 886 -28.98 26.91 6.40
C ARG A 886 -30.26 27.71 6.22
N ASP A 887 -31.12 27.30 5.29
CA ASP A 887 -32.42 27.93 5.04
C ASP A 887 -33.30 27.89 6.31
N ARG A 888 -33.21 26.80 7.10
CA ARG A 888 -33.94 26.68 8.38
C ARG A 888 -33.38 27.60 9.46
N ILE A 889 -32.06 27.73 9.58
CA ILE A 889 -31.42 28.68 10.50
C ILE A 889 -31.82 30.11 10.16
N GLU A 890 -31.79 30.47 8.88
CA GLU A 890 -32.22 31.80 8.41
C GLU A 890 -33.67 32.08 8.79
N LYS A 891 -34.56 31.10 8.59
CA LYS A 891 -35.95 31.19 9.02
C LYS A 891 -36.08 31.38 10.55
N ASN A 892 -35.44 30.53 11.33
CA ASN A 892 -35.51 30.61 12.80
C ASN A 892 -34.93 31.93 13.33
N ASN A 893 -33.87 32.45 12.70
CA ASN A 893 -33.31 33.77 13.02
C ASN A 893 -34.26 34.92 12.64
N ALA A 894 -35.03 34.81 11.55
CA ALA A 894 -36.07 35.78 11.22
C ALA A 894 -37.19 35.78 12.28
N ASP A 895 -37.57 34.62 12.80
CA ASP A 895 -38.54 34.49 13.89
C ASP A 895 -38.00 35.08 15.20
N LEU A 896 -36.72 34.87 15.53
CA LEU A 896 -36.06 35.51 16.68
C LEU A 896 -36.06 37.04 16.56
N ALA A 897 -35.76 37.56 15.36
CA ALA A 897 -35.77 38.99 15.10
C ALA A 897 -37.18 39.58 15.24
N ALA A 898 -38.22 38.88 14.75
CA ALA A 898 -39.62 39.27 14.94
C ALA A 898 -40.03 39.29 16.42
N ALA A 899 -39.38 38.48 17.26
CA ALA A 899 -39.58 38.41 18.70
C ALA A 899 -38.62 39.32 19.53
N ASN A 900 -37.88 40.25 18.88
CA ASN A 900 -36.89 41.13 19.52
C ASN A 900 -35.77 40.39 20.29
N LYS A 901 -35.36 39.20 19.83
CA LYS A 901 -34.23 38.43 20.37
C LYS A 901 -33.02 38.50 19.42
N SER A 902 -31.81 38.38 19.96
CA SER A 902 -30.58 38.37 19.17
C SER A 902 -30.50 37.11 18.28
N PRO A 903 -30.10 37.23 17.00
CA PRO A 903 -29.93 36.09 16.13
C PRO A 903 -28.72 35.25 16.56
N VAL A 904 -28.77 33.95 16.27
CA VAL A 904 -27.65 33.03 16.50
C VAL A 904 -26.79 32.97 15.24
N GLY A 905 -25.50 33.28 15.36
CA GLY A 905 -24.54 33.19 14.27
C GLY A 905 -24.28 31.74 13.87
N MET A 906 -24.26 31.44 12.57
CA MET A 906 -24.01 30.07 12.08
C MET A 906 -22.64 29.52 12.51
N ASP A 907 -21.66 30.41 12.67
CA ASP A 907 -20.32 30.14 13.17
C ASP A 907 -20.32 29.61 14.61
N THR A 908 -21.22 30.11 15.46
CA THR A 908 -21.36 29.66 16.86
C THR A 908 -21.96 28.27 17.00
N LEU A 909 -22.59 27.75 15.94
CA LEU A 909 -23.17 26.41 15.88
C LEU A 909 -22.21 25.38 15.27
N LEU A 910 -21.03 25.79 14.80
CA LEU A 910 -20.02 24.90 14.24
C LEU A 910 -19.34 24.08 15.34
N ASN A 911 -19.07 22.80 15.07
CA ASN A 911 -18.55 21.82 16.04
C ASN A 911 -19.39 21.68 17.33
N HIS A 912 -20.63 22.19 17.31
CA HIS A 912 -21.61 22.18 18.39
C HIS A 912 -22.88 21.46 17.91
N PRO A 913 -22.80 20.13 17.65
CA PRO A 913 -23.84 19.40 16.92
C PRO A 913 -25.16 19.29 17.67
N LYS A 914 -25.10 19.26 19.00
CA LYS A 914 -26.28 19.21 19.86
C LYS A 914 -27.02 20.54 19.81
N GLU A 915 -26.29 21.64 19.92
CA GLU A 915 -26.78 23.01 19.84
C GLU A 915 -27.39 23.27 18.46
N LEU A 916 -26.71 22.87 17.39
CA LEU A 916 -27.22 22.99 16.03
C LEU A 916 -28.50 22.17 15.82
N ALA A 917 -28.53 20.91 16.25
CA ALA A 917 -29.70 20.06 16.10
C ALA A 917 -30.90 20.60 16.88
N ASN A 918 -30.69 21.08 18.11
CA ASN A 918 -31.73 21.74 18.90
C ASN A 918 -32.20 23.04 18.22
N PHE A 919 -31.30 23.81 17.62
CA PHE A 919 -31.66 25.04 16.93
C PHE A 919 -32.42 24.81 15.63
N VAL A 920 -32.15 23.71 14.91
CA VAL A 920 -32.77 23.43 13.60
C VAL A 920 -34.04 22.60 13.74
N LEU A 921 -34.05 21.61 14.63
CA LEU A 921 -35.14 20.63 14.79
C LEU A 921 -35.99 20.86 16.05
N GLY A 922 -35.46 21.51 17.08
CA GLY A 922 -36.13 21.75 18.37
C GLY A 922 -36.66 23.17 18.56
N TYR A 923 -36.52 24.05 17.56
CA TYR A 923 -36.99 25.44 17.63
C TYR A 923 -38.52 25.55 17.74
N GLU A 924 -39.01 26.69 18.21
CA GLU A 924 -40.45 26.96 18.36
C GLU A 924 -41.18 26.83 17.01
N GLY A 925 -42.33 26.13 17.00
CA GLY A 925 -43.08 25.85 15.77
C GLY A 925 -42.47 24.74 14.89
N ASN A 926 -41.60 23.87 15.44
CA ASN A 926 -41.11 22.70 14.72
C ASN A 926 -42.26 21.71 14.38
N PRO A 927 -42.25 21.07 13.19
CA PRO A 927 -43.27 20.11 12.77
C PRO A 927 -42.97 18.68 13.24
N PHE A 928 -42.08 18.51 14.22
CA PHE A 928 -41.46 17.21 14.57
C PHE A 928 -41.89 16.69 15.95
N GLY A 929 -42.77 17.42 16.65
CA GLY A 929 -43.19 17.11 18.01
C GLY A 929 -42.08 17.29 19.07
N ASN A 930 -40.95 17.93 18.71
CA ASN A 930 -39.85 18.15 19.63
C ASN A 930 -40.22 19.23 20.66
N GLN A 931 -39.92 18.97 21.93
CA GLN A 931 -40.19 19.90 23.02
C GLN A 931 -39.22 21.09 22.97
N VAL A 932 -39.78 22.29 23.00
CA VAL A 932 -38.99 23.53 22.95
C VAL A 932 -38.21 23.69 24.25
N GLY A 933 -36.92 24.03 24.16
CA GLY A 933 -36.05 24.24 25.32
C GLY A 933 -35.49 22.97 25.94
N THR A 934 -35.72 21.79 25.34
CA THR A 934 -35.05 20.53 25.70
C THR A 934 -34.02 20.14 24.65
N ASP A 935 -33.37 18.98 24.87
CA ASP A 935 -32.42 18.40 23.91
C ASP A 935 -33.08 17.56 22.81
N ASP A 936 -34.38 17.71 22.60
CA ASP A 936 -35.16 16.87 21.69
C ASP A 936 -34.69 16.97 20.23
N GLY A 937 -34.25 18.15 19.78
CA GLY A 937 -33.73 18.30 18.43
C GLY A 937 -32.50 17.42 18.19
N TRP A 938 -31.63 17.30 19.19
CA TRP A 938 -30.50 16.38 19.16
C TRP A 938 -30.93 14.92 19.39
N LEU A 939 -31.73 14.66 20.42
CA LEU A 939 -32.14 13.31 20.81
C LEU A 939 -32.93 12.61 19.71
N PHE A 940 -33.80 13.31 18.98
CA PHE A 940 -34.66 12.77 17.91
C PHE A 940 -34.28 13.23 16.51
N ARG A 941 -32.99 13.50 16.28
CA ARG A 941 -32.44 13.75 14.95
C ARG A 941 -32.67 12.55 13.99
N PRO A 942 -32.64 12.74 12.66
CA PRO A 942 -32.82 11.64 11.72
C PRO A 942 -31.88 10.45 11.96
N ARG A 943 -32.43 9.23 12.12
CA ARG A 943 -31.66 7.97 12.28
C ARG A 943 -32.32 6.74 11.65
N GLY A 944 -31.50 5.71 11.46
CA GLY A 944 -31.87 4.42 10.89
C GLY A 944 -31.96 4.45 9.36
N MET A 945 -32.03 3.27 8.75
CA MET A 945 -32.25 3.03 7.33
C MET A 945 -33.45 3.81 6.77
N TYR A 946 -34.50 3.99 7.59
CA TYR A 946 -35.70 4.73 7.22
C TYR A 946 -35.63 6.25 7.52
N GLN A 947 -34.60 6.69 8.25
CA GLN A 947 -34.36 8.10 8.61
C GLN A 947 -35.49 8.74 9.44
N LEU A 948 -35.92 8.08 10.52
CA LEU A 948 -36.93 8.63 11.45
C LEU A 948 -36.47 9.96 12.04
N VAL A 949 -37.34 10.98 12.01
CA VAL A 949 -37.06 12.35 12.45
C VAL A 949 -38.14 12.88 13.38
N GLY A 950 -37.71 13.46 14.51
CA GLY A 950 -38.60 14.11 15.47
C GLY A 950 -39.18 13.16 16.51
N ARG A 951 -39.44 13.68 17.71
CA ARG A 951 -40.04 12.92 18.82
C ARG A 951 -41.31 12.19 18.38
N GLU A 952 -42.13 12.80 17.52
CA GLU A 952 -43.37 12.21 17.03
C GLU A 952 -43.14 10.89 16.28
N GLN A 953 -42.23 10.86 15.30
CA GLN A 953 -41.93 9.64 14.55
C GLN A 953 -41.25 8.57 15.40
N TYR A 954 -40.40 8.96 16.35
CA TYR A 954 -39.79 8.01 17.29
C TYR A 954 -40.84 7.39 18.23
N GLN A 955 -41.79 8.19 18.72
CA GLN A 955 -42.92 7.71 19.52
C GLN A 955 -43.81 6.78 18.70
N GLU A 956 -44.09 7.13 17.45
CA GLU A 956 -44.87 6.27 16.56
C GLU A 956 -44.16 4.93 16.33
N ALA A 957 -42.87 4.95 16.00
CA ALA A 957 -42.08 3.74 15.85
C ALA A 957 -42.07 2.89 17.13
N GLN A 958 -41.96 3.52 18.30
CA GLN A 958 -42.07 2.83 19.59
C GLN A 958 -43.41 2.10 19.75
N ASN A 959 -44.51 2.77 19.42
CA ASN A 959 -45.86 2.21 19.53
C ASN A 959 -46.03 1.03 18.56
N GLN A 960 -45.60 1.19 17.31
CA GLN A 960 -45.69 0.15 16.28
C GLN A 960 -44.89 -1.11 16.67
N MET A 961 -43.70 -0.94 17.25
CA MET A 961 -42.91 -2.06 17.77
C MET A 961 -43.59 -2.77 18.92
N GLN A 962 -44.16 -2.02 19.88
CA GLN A 962 -44.93 -2.58 21.00
C GLN A 962 -46.15 -3.37 20.53
N GLU A 963 -46.90 -2.84 19.55
CA GLU A 963 -48.04 -3.53 18.92
C GLU A 963 -47.64 -4.83 18.22
N LEU A 964 -46.42 -4.88 17.68
CA LEU A 964 -45.86 -6.07 17.04
C LEU A 964 -45.20 -7.03 18.04
N GLY A 965 -45.07 -6.64 19.31
CA GLY A 965 -44.35 -7.42 20.32
C GLY A 965 -42.85 -7.54 20.01
N GLU A 966 -42.28 -6.58 19.29
CA GLU A 966 -40.86 -6.54 18.94
C GLU A 966 -40.11 -5.52 19.80
N LEU A 967 -38.86 -5.83 20.15
CA LEU A 967 -37.99 -4.91 20.90
C LEU A 967 -38.63 -4.42 22.21
N ALA A 968 -39.31 -5.30 22.95
CA ALA A 968 -40.15 -4.95 24.11
C ALA A 968 -39.33 -4.32 25.26
N GLY A 969 -38.05 -4.67 25.38
CA GLY A 969 -37.09 -4.06 26.30
C GLY A 969 -36.41 -2.79 25.79
N LEU A 970 -36.68 -2.34 24.57
CA LEU A 970 -36.12 -1.12 24.00
C LEU A 970 -37.16 0.01 24.01
N ASP A 971 -36.78 1.13 24.62
CA ASP A 971 -37.51 2.38 24.52
C ASP A 971 -36.70 3.37 23.65
N LEU A 972 -37.20 3.62 22.44
CA LEU A 972 -36.61 4.54 21.48
C LEU A 972 -36.63 6.00 21.94
N LEU A 973 -37.44 6.35 22.93
CA LEU A 973 -37.49 7.71 23.47
C LEU A 973 -36.36 7.97 24.46
N THR A 974 -35.98 6.94 25.22
CA THR A 974 -34.82 7.01 26.13
C THR A 974 -33.51 6.64 25.44
N LEU A 975 -33.56 5.81 24.39
CA LEU A 975 -32.37 5.32 23.69
C LEU A 975 -32.49 5.39 22.15
N PRO A 976 -32.70 6.58 21.57
CA PRO A 976 -32.92 6.77 20.13
C PRO A 976 -31.71 6.36 19.27
N ASP A 977 -30.49 6.39 19.83
CA ASP A 977 -29.26 5.98 19.13
C ASP A 977 -29.18 4.47 18.83
N ALA A 978 -30.09 3.67 19.38
CA ALA A 978 -30.22 2.25 19.05
C ALA A 978 -30.51 2.00 17.56
N LEU A 979 -31.11 2.97 16.85
CA LEU A 979 -31.36 2.92 15.41
C LEU A 979 -30.09 2.91 14.54
N ARG A 980 -28.90 3.13 15.11
CA ARG A 980 -27.63 2.96 14.38
C ARG A 980 -27.25 1.49 14.19
N ASP A 981 -27.80 0.59 15.01
CA ASP A 981 -27.63 -0.84 14.80
C ASP A 981 -28.50 -1.31 13.62
N ALA A 982 -27.86 -2.01 12.67
CA ALA A 982 -28.53 -2.42 11.44
C ALA A 982 -29.76 -3.31 11.70
N LYS A 983 -29.75 -4.15 12.74
CA LYS A 983 -30.86 -5.06 13.03
C LYS A 983 -32.04 -4.32 13.62
N ILE A 984 -31.81 -3.45 14.59
CA ILE A 984 -32.89 -2.60 15.11
C ILE A 984 -33.46 -1.75 14.00
N SER A 985 -32.58 -1.11 13.23
CA SER A 985 -33.04 -0.24 12.17
C SER A 985 -33.88 -0.98 11.15
N ALA A 986 -33.56 -2.23 10.82
CA ALA A 986 -34.36 -3.06 9.93
C ALA A 986 -35.73 -3.36 10.54
N LYS A 987 -35.80 -3.75 11.82
CA LYS A 987 -37.08 -3.99 12.52
C LYS A 987 -37.98 -2.77 12.52
N VAL A 988 -37.42 -1.62 12.88
CA VAL A 988 -38.14 -0.34 12.91
C VAL A 988 -38.63 0.04 11.52
N ALA A 989 -37.82 -0.13 10.48
CA ALA A 989 -38.26 0.10 9.10
C ALA A 989 -39.41 -0.85 8.70
N PHE A 990 -39.32 -2.14 9.01
CA PHE A 990 -40.37 -3.11 8.70
C PHE A 990 -41.65 -2.88 9.52
N ALA A 991 -41.54 -2.48 10.79
CA ALA A 991 -42.66 -2.08 11.61
C ALA A 991 -43.40 -0.90 10.97
N HIS A 992 -42.64 0.13 10.56
CA HIS A 992 -43.18 1.28 9.86
C HIS A 992 -43.91 0.90 8.58
N PHE A 993 -43.30 0.12 7.70
CA PHE A 993 -43.92 -0.31 6.44
C PHE A 993 -45.19 -1.15 6.62
N ARG A 994 -45.31 -1.87 7.74
CA ARG A 994 -46.45 -2.74 8.03
C ARG A 994 -47.57 -2.06 8.80
N ARG A 995 -47.30 -0.93 9.45
CA ARG A 995 -48.25 -0.31 10.41
C ARG A 995 -48.59 1.13 10.08
N HIS A 996 -47.68 1.90 9.49
CA HIS A 996 -47.96 3.30 9.15
C HIS A 996 -49.00 3.38 8.01
N PRO A 997 -50.12 4.09 8.21
CA PRO A 997 -51.19 4.19 7.22
C PRO A 997 -50.98 5.34 6.23
N TYR A 998 -50.96 5.02 4.94
CA TYR A 998 -51.02 5.97 3.84
C TYR A 998 -52.42 5.94 3.23
N GLN A 999 -53.24 6.97 3.47
CA GLN A 999 -54.65 7.01 3.03
C GLN A 999 -55.44 5.76 3.46
N ASN A 1000 -55.33 5.39 4.75
CA ASN A 1000 -55.95 4.20 5.36
C ASN A 1000 -55.44 2.84 4.86
N ARG A 1001 -54.32 2.78 4.12
CA ARG A 1001 -53.68 1.54 3.70
C ARG A 1001 -52.21 1.54 4.07
N THR A 1002 -51.70 0.41 4.54
CA THR A 1002 -50.26 0.24 4.83
C THR A 1002 -49.46 0.16 3.53
N LEU A 1003 -48.13 0.35 3.61
CA LEU A 1003 -47.28 0.23 2.42
C LEU A 1003 -47.38 -1.17 1.79
N PHE A 1004 -47.45 -2.22 2.61
CA PHE A 1004 -47.62 -3.59 2.13
C PHE A 1004 -48.94 -3.78 1.37
N GLU A 1005 -50.04 -3.21 1.87
CA GLU A 1005 -51.33 -3.27 1.18
C GLU A 1005 -51.30 -2.50 -0.14
N LEU A 1006 -50.63 -1.35 -0.18
CA LEU A 1006 -50.47 -0.58 -1.41
C LEU A 1006 -49.63 -1.32 -2.46
N LEU A 1007 -48.53 -1.97 -2.05
CA LEU A 1007 -47.67 -2.74 -2.95
C LEU A 1007 -48.31 -4.03 -3.48
N LYS A 1008 -49.31 -4.57 -2.78
CA LYS A 1008 -50.12 -5.70 -3.25
C LYS A 1008 -51.15 -5.33 -4.31
N ASP A 1009 -51.49 -4.05 -4.42
CA ASP A 1009 -52.49 -3.56 -5.36
C ASP A 1009 -51.95 -3.61 -6.80
N PRO A 1010 -52.43 -4.51 -7.68
CA PRO A 1010 -51.91 -4.61 -9.03
C PRO A 1010 -52.24 -3.37 -9.89
N SER A 1011 -53.16 -2.50 -9.45
CA SER A 1011 -53.48 -1.23 -10.13
C SER A 1011 -52.47 -0.11 -9.84
N LYS A 1012 -51.58 -0.28 -8.86
CA LYS A 1012 -50.57 0.71 -8.49
C LYS A 1012 -49.18 0.21 -8.87
N ASP A 1013 -48.48 1.00 -9.68
CA ASP A 1013 -47.04 0.81 -9.86
C ASP A 1013 -46.25 1.42 -8.69
N TRP A 1014 -44.95 1.17 -8.65
CA TRP A 1014 -44.09 1.68 -7.58
C TRP A 1014 -43.98 3.22 -7.56
N ILE A 1015 -44.22 3.90 -8.68
CA ILE A 1015 -44.25 5.36 -8.77
C ILE A 1015 -45.48 5.89 -8.02
N ALA A 1016 -46.65 5.30 -8.28
CA ALA A 1016 -47.90 5.62 -7.60
C ALA A 1016 -47.82 5.31 -6.11
N VAL A 1017 -47.22 4.17 -5.73
CA VAL A 1017 -47.00 3.84 -4.31
C VAL A 1017 -46.09 4.86 -3.64
N ARG A 1018 -44.94 5.19 -4.23
CA ARG A 1018 -44.04 6.20 -3.65
C ARG A 1018 -44.69 7.59 -3.56
N ALA A 1019 -45.56 7.94 -4.50
CA ALA A 1019 -46.31 9.21 -4.45
C ALA A 1019 -47.22 9.32 -3.21
N LEU A 1020 -47.72 8.20 -2.69
CA LEU A 1020 -48.60 8.14 -1.51
C LEU A 1020 -47.82 8.17 -0.18
N GLN A 1021 -46.51 7.93 -0.20
CA GLN A 1021 -45.65 7.86 0.98
C GLN A 1021 -45.30 9.26 1.51
N THR A 1022 -46.23 9.97 2.14
CA THR A 1022 -46.12 11.42 2.46
C THR A 1022 -45.36 11.77 3.73
N ASP A 1023 -44.96 10.78 4.52
CA ASP A 1023 -44.16 10.93 5.75
C ASP A 1023 -42.68 11.23 5.48
N MET A 1024 -42.27 11.13 4.21
CA MET A 1024 -40.95 11.47 3.69
C MET A 1024 -41.10 12.59 2.65
N GLU A 1025 -40.21 13.58 2.66
CA GLU A 1025 -40.24 14.65 1.65
C GLU A 1025 -39.65 14.14 0.32
N HIS A 1026 -40.45 14.09 -0.76
CA HIS A 1026 -40.00 13.67 -2.09
C HIS A 1026 -40.71 14.39 -3.26
N GLY A 1027 -39.97 14.59 -4.35
CA GLY A 1027 -40.45 15.15 -5.62
C GLY A 1027 -40.68 14.09 -6.72
N PRO A 1028 -41.25 14.48 -7.87
CA PRO A 1028 -41.54 13.55 -8.98
C PRO A 1028 -40.33 12.74 -9.46
N THR A 1029 -39.14 13.35 -9.49
CA THR A 1029 -37.89 12.69 -9.89
C THR A 1029 -37.45 11.61 -8.91
N ASP A 1030 -37.79 11.73 -7.63
CA ASP A 1030 -37.41 10.78 -6.60
C ASP A 1030 -38.19 9.47 -6.76
N ARG A 1031 -39.45 9.57 -7.18
CA ARG A 1031 -40.34 8.43 -7.45
C ARG A 1031 -39.79 7.55 -8.56
N GLU A 1032 -39.32 8.15 -9.65
CA GLU A 1032 -38.69 7.44 -10.77
C GLU A 1032 -37.39 6.75 -10.35
N ARG A 1033 -36.59 7.38 -9.49
CA ARG A 1033 -35.34 6.81 -8.99
C ARG A 1033 -35.58 5.60 -8.08
N VAL A 1034 -36.59 5.68 -7.21
CA VAL A 1034 -37.01 4.54 -6.38
C VAL A 1034 -37.51 3.41 -7.29
N ASN A 1035 -38.37 3.71 -8.27
CA ASN A 1035 -38.86 2.72 -9.23
C ASN A 1035 -37.72 1.98 -9.96
N ALA A 1036 -36.74 2.71 -10.51
CA ALA A 1036 -35.59 2.11 -11.19
C ALA A 1036 -34.74 1.21 -10.26
N ARG A 1037 -34.51 1.64 -9.01
CA ARG A 1037 -33.80 0.83 -8.00
C ARG A 1037 -34.58 -0.44 -7.66
N SER A 1038 -35.89 -0.34 -7.48
CA SER A 1038 -36.76 -1.47 -7.21
C SER A 1038 -36.76 -2.47 -8.37
N GLN A 1039 -36.73 -2.02 -9.63
CA GLN A 1039 -36.67 -2.91 -10.79
C GLN A 1039 -35.36 -3.71 -10.83
N MET A 1040 -34.23 -3.06 -10.53
CA MET A 1040 -32.94 -3.72 -10.42
C MET A 1040 -32.94 -4.76 -9.28
N PHE A 1041 -33.46 -4.43 -8.11
CA PHE A 1041 -33.55 -5.38 -7.00
C PHE A 1041 -34.44 -6.58 -7.31
N LEU A 1042 -35.56 -6.38 -8.01
CA LEU A 1042 -36.43 -7.47 -8.43
C LEU A 1042 -35.67 -8.48 -9.30
N GLY A 1043 -34.93 -8.01 -10.31
CA GLY A 1043 -34.10 -8.88 -11.14
C GLY A 1043 -33.01 -9.60 -10.35
N CYS A 1044 -32.40 -8.95 -9.35
CA CYS A 1044 -31.42 -9.59 -8.47
C CYS A 1044 -32.03 -10.62 -7.50
N ILE A 1045 -33.27 -10.40 -7.04
CA ILE A 1045 -34.01 -11.35 -6.21
C ILE A 1045 -34.32 -12.62 -7.02
N GLU A 1046 -34.83 -12.46 -8.24
CA GLU A 1046 -35.10 -13.58 -9.16
C GLU A 1046 -33.84 -14.40 -9.44
N GLU A 1047 -32.70 -13.71 -9.66
CA GLU A 1047 -31.39 -14.33 -9.86
C GLU A 1047 -30.93 -15.13 -8.63
N ALA A 1048 -31.10 -14.55 -7.43
CA ALA A 1048 -30.73 -15.19 -6.17
C ALA A 1048 -31.60 -16.41 -5.82
N LEU A 1049 -32.87 -16.42 -6.25
CA LEU A 1049 -33.80 -17.54 -6.06
C LEU A 1049 -33.55 -18.69 -7.06
N HIS A 1050 -33.03 -18.38 -8.26
CA HIS A 1050 -32.80 -19.36 -9.33
C HIS A 1050 -31.34 -19.41 -9.84
N PRO A 1051 -30.37 -19.76 -8.98
CA PRO A 1051 -28.94 -19.73 -9.32
C PRO A 1051 -28.53 -20.68 -10.47
N THR A 1052 -29.37 -21.68 -10.80
CA THR A 1052 -29.10 -22.68 -11.85
C THR A 1052 -29.16 -22.13 -13.27
N GLN A 1053 -29.83 -21.00 -13.54
CA GLN A 1053 -29.74 -20.34 -14.85
C GLN A 1053 -28.38 -19.65 -15.06
N LEU A 1054 -27.63 -19.37 -13.98
CA LEU A 1054 -26.35 -18.68 -14.03
C LEU A 1054 -25.14 -19.58 -14.28
N LYS A 1055 -25.14 -20.88 -13.94
CA LYS A 1055 -24.05 -21.76 -14.42
C LYS A 1055 -23.97 -21.81 -15.95
N THR A 1056 -25.11 -21.62 -16.62
CA THR A 1056 -25.27 -21.57 -18.08
C THR A 1056 -25.08 -20.17 -18.67
N LEU A 1057 -25.16 -19.10 -17.85
CA LEU A 1057 -24.99 -17.71 -18.28
C LEU A 1057 -23.64 -17.11 -17.88
N GLN A 1058 -23.06 -17.48 -16.73
CA GLN A 1058 -21.66 -17.18 -16.40
C GLN A 1058 -20.69 -17.91 -17.35
N SER A 1059 -21.02 -19.12 -17.81
CA SER A 1059 -20.26 -19.76 -18.89
C SER A 1059 -20.39 -19.02 -20.24
N LYS A 1060 -21.44 -18.21 -20.42
CA LYS A 1060 -21.66 -17.34 -21.59
C LYS A 1060 -21.09 -15.93 -21.45
N PHE A 1061 -21.04 -15.36 -20.23
CA PHE A 1061 -20.56 -14.01 -19.98
C PHE A 1061 -19.08 -13.93 -19.63
N TYR A 1062 -18.50 -14.99 -19.05
CA TYR A 1062 -17.07 -15.04 -18.73
C TYR A 1062 -16.22 -15.79 -19.76
N GLY A 1063 -16.82 -16.32 -20.83
CA GLY A 1063 -16.11 -17.07 -21.86
C GLY A 1063 -15.54 -18.41 -21.34
N SER A 1064 -15.65 -19.45 -22.15
CA SER A 1064 -14.79 -20.63 -22.01
C SER A 1064 -13.48 -20.48 -22.80
N GLU A 1065 -13.04 -19.25 -23.02
CA GLU A 1065 -11.84 -18.90 -23.79
C GLU A 1065 -10.88 -18.03 -22.97
#